data_AF-A0A3D6BTN6-F1
#
_entry.id   AF-A0A3D6BTN6-F1
#
_cell.length_a   1.000
_cell.length_b   1.000
_cell.length_c   1.000
_cell.angle_alpha   90.00
_cell.angle_beta   90.00
_cell.angle_gamma   90.00
#
_symmetry.space_group_name_H-M   'P 1'
#
loop_
_entity.id
_entity.type
_entity.pdbx_description
1 polymer ?
#
loop_
_entity_poly.entity_id
_entity_poly.type
_entity_poly.pdbx_seq_one_letter_code
_entity_poly.pdbx_strand_id
1 'polypeptide(L)'
;QAVDPSSVRVENVTFATMSRRDLKQLAIETIPSRLTYSLKTSMARDDMYAYFVMSPIIKEANGSFKKVTSFTVSYSNGRLITNRRGQQRAITNSVLSSGQWYKFYVDKTGVHKISKNFLSQMGIPVDIIDPRTLKLYGNGGNMIPYANSEPYPIDINENAIRIIGESDGVFHDSDYILFYAQGPHEFNEESNTHINCYTDKTYYYINVSPGNGKRIQPFMQPTGPIDLDINTFQDYRYHELDEYNLVSVGRRWFGDKFDVEDVKTFDFSFPDLVTTEPVNLKVFVAGTSETPTSMTVKVNNDNITTLPLLAITDSNLATEASFNNNVSVNSSNISVSLIYDRGSNPSALAYVDYVSLEATRALKFSGQQFTFKNKAVTQMSGIGQYTVTNTSQVHEIWNVTDIYNVTNLVNTDNSPSLSFTSSLGTLKSYALVTPLNYYEPILAANSTVYNQNIKGNIFKNAQGETIDIDYIIVTPTSLKGQAERLAQINRVNNNLNVKVLTLNEIYAEFSTSNPDIGAIRNLVKYVYDNASSPDKRLKYLCLFGDGSFDYKDRIPNNTNLVPSWHAYNSFNLTNSFISDDFYGMMDFNEGDMSISDKLDIAVGRILAENYQSATELVDKIERYYIEASFGSWRNNFVVISDDVNEAWEEILEETTDEIGDEVTAEKPFINVTKIHLDAFQQESSAGGDRYPAVNVAIKNALETGALVVNYFGHGGEDGLAHERVFTKPDAQELNNVCKLNCFVTVTCEFTKFDNPLRPTAGEYTYWNKDGGAIGLITTTRQIFVQVGVAFNTVLEEYLFSYSDNDSYPDHEYPSMAESLRLTKIDPAISSTLQRRLVFFIGDPAMKLAFPQPNIVLTKINDAPISGTTDVLQALSRVKLSGEVVDLSGNTLTNYNGVLSTTIYDKNIQRQTLGNDGVRDGGQLIIMDFETLGPIIFRGQSTVTNGQFDIEFVVPRDIGIPVGYGKVSFYAKKDGALEDQAGASVNQVQIGGLNPNAPEDNIGPVIAAYMNDESFVSGGITNSSPNLLVKLEDENGINTASGIGHDIVGILDGDEANPFILNDYYQTELDDYQRGVVNYPLRDLEPGLHTMTIKAWDVYNNSSTTEIQFVVYDENQQLIIENVLNYPNPFVNYTEFWFNHNSSESLDVLVQVFTVTGKLVRTLSGQTNTGECCDNGASSLSREIIWDGRDDFGDKIGKGVYIYKLTVHSAALNKTVEKIEKLVIL
;
A
#
# COMPACT_ATOMS: atom_id res chain seq x y z
N GLN A 1 -30.06 -14.37 -3.60
CA GLN A 1 -31.20 -13.62 -3.01
C GLN A 1 -30.84 -13.31 -1.57
N ALA A 2 -31.26 -12.16 -1.03
CA ALA A 2 -30.99 -11.84 0.38
C ALA A 2 -31.67 -12.81 1.33
N VAL A 3 -31.02 -13.04 2.47
CA VAL A 3 -31.58 -13.81 3.58
C VAL A 3 -32.38 -12.90 4.50
N ASP A 4 -33.36 -13.45 5.22
CA ASP A 4 -34.00 -12.77 6.35
C ASP A 4 -33.23 -13.12 7.64
N PRO A 5 -32.42 -12.19 8.19
CA PRO A 5 -31.65 -12.44 9.41
C PRO A 5 -32.50 -12.88 10.60
N SER A 6 -33.75 -12.43 10.68
CA SER A 6 -34.65 -12.74 11.79
C SER A 6 -35.26 -14.14 11.73
N SER A 7 -35.17 -14.78 10.55
CA SER A 7 -35.72 -16.12 10.31
C SER A 7 -34.76 -17.25 10.66
N VAL A 8 -33.48 -16.96 10.89
CA VAL A 8 -32.45 -17.99 11.10
C VAL A 8 -32.75 -18.82 12.34
N ARG A 9 -32.74 -20.15 12.18
CA ARG A 9 -32.77 -21.11 13.27
C ARG A 9 -31.66 -22.12 13.08
N VAL A 10 -30.98 -22.44 14.18
CA VAL A 10 -30.07 -23.57 14.24
C VAL A 10 -30.81 -24.73 14.89
N GLU A 11 -31.02 -25.79 14.11
CA GLU A 11 -31.77 -26.98 14.45
C GLU A 11 -30.86 -28.21 14.47
N ASN A 12 -31.35 -29.32 15.03
CA ASN A 12 -30.64 -30.61 15.06
C ASN A 12 -29.19 -30.53 15.60
N VAL A 13 -28.95 -29.64 16.57
CA VAL A 13 -27.61 -29.44 17.13
C VAL A 13 -27.18 -30.65 17.95
N THR A 14 -26.06 -31.25 17.56
CA THR A 14 -25.40 -32.29 18.35
C THR A 14 -24.19 -31.71 19.06
N PHE A 15 -23.95 -32.18 20.29
CA PHE A 15 -22.85 -31.73 21.13
C PHE A 15 -21.97 -32.91 21.55
N ALA A 16 -20.67 -32.63 21.65
CA ALA A 16 -19.71 -33.47 22.34
C ALA A 16 -19.17 -32.75 23.58
N THR A 17 -18.93 -33.50 24.67
CA THR A 17 -18.27 -32.96 25.86
C THR A 17 -16.83 -32.57 25.54
N MET A 18 -16.39 -31.44 26.08
CA MET A 18 -15.05 -30.90 25.92
C MET A 18 -14.45 -30.66 27.30
N SER A 19 -13.22 -31.13 27.53
CA SER A 19 -12.52 -30.90 28.78
C SER A 19 -11.92 -29.49 28.79
N ARG A 20 -11.59 -28.97 29.99
CA ARG A 20 -10.87 -27.69 30.10
C ARG A 20 -9.49 -27.74 29.42
N ARG A 21 -8.87 -28.92 29.32
CA ARG A 21 -7.59 -29.12 28.63
C ARG A 21 -7.73 -28.94 27.13
N ASP A 22 -8.86 -29.36 26.56
CA ASP A 22 -9.12 -29.27 25.12
C ASP A 22 -9.34 -27.82 24.66
N LEU A 23 -9.65 -26.90 25.57
CA LEU A 23 -9.76 -25.46 25.27
C LEU A 23 -8.41 -24.79 24.99
N LYS A 24 -7.29 -25.43 25.34
CA LYS A 24 -5.94 -24.87 25.18
C LYS A 24 -5.85 -23.45 25.78
N GLN A 25 -5.53 -22.44 24.97
CA GLN A 25 -5.36 -21.03 25.38
C GLN A 25 -6.67 -20.21 25.27
N LEU A 26 -7.80 -20.83 24.93
CA LEU A 26 -9.06 -20.11 24.77
C LEU A 26 -9.52 -19.50 26.10
N ALA A 27 -9.68 -18.18 26.12
CA ALA A 27 -10.21 -17.41 27.24
C ALA A 27 -11.59 -17.94 27.66
N ILE A 28 -11.74 -18.39 28.91
CA ILE A 28 -12.96 -19.07 29.37
C ILE A 28 -14.14 -18.11 29.46
N GLU A 29 -13.85 -16.84 29.74
CA GLU A 29 -14.78 -15.73 29.85
C GLU A 29 -15.42 -15.34 28.51
N THR A 30 -14.81 -15.68 27.37
CA THR A 30 -15.37 -15.39 26.04
C THR A 30 -16.33 -16.47 25.55
N ILE A 31 -16.38 -17.62 26.23
CA ILE A 31 -17.25 -18.74 25.85
C ILE A 31 -18.68 -18.49 26.34
N PRO A 32 -19.68 -18.40 25.43
CA PRO A 32 -21.05 -18.12 25.82
C PRO A 32 -21.68 -19.30 26.57
N SER A 33 -22.66 -19.02 27.43
CA SER A 33 -23.39 -20.05 28.19
C SER A 33 -24.49 -20.77 27.38
N ARG A 34 -24.76 -20.29 26.16
CA ARG A 34 -25.73 -20.85 25.21
C ARG A 34 -25.21 -20.63 23.79
N LEU A 35 -25.76 -21.38 22.84
CA LEU A 35 -25.41 -21.22 21.44
C LEU A 35 -25.78 -19.79 20.97
N THR A 36 -24.78 -19.07 20.47
CA THR A 36 -24.95 -17.75 19.85
C THR A 36 -24.68 -17.88 18.36
N TYR A 37 -25.57 -17.33 17.54
CA TYR A 37 -25.43 -17.36 16.09
C TYR A 37 -26.12 -16.15 15.45
N SER A 38 -25.69 -15.82 14.23
CA SER A 38 -26.27 -14.76 13.41
C SER A 38 -26.17 -15.13 11.93
N LEU A 39 -27.05 -14.54 11.12
CA LEU A 39 -27.05 -14.66 9.67
C LEU A 39 -27.18 -13.26 9.07
N LYS A 40 -26.32 -12.91 8.12
CA LYS A 40 -26.35 -11.63 7.40
C LYS A 40 -26.36 -11.86 5.89
N THR A 41 -26.87 -10.89 5.15
CA THR A 41 -26.59 -10.78 3.70
C THR A 41 -25.40 -9.84 3.55
N SER A 42 -24.42 -10.24 2.76
CA SER A 42 -23.33 -9.37 2.29
C SER A 42 -23.40 -9.30 0.77
N MET A 43 -22.90 -8.23 0.16
CA MET A 43 -22.72 -8.17 -1.29
C MET A 43 -21.31 -7.73 -1.63
N ALA A 44 -20.79 -8.20 -2.75
CA ALA A 44 -19.55 -7.71 -3.33
C ALA A 44 -19.86 -7.38 -4.79
N ARG A 45 -19.92 -6.09 -5.13
CA ARG A 45 -20.47 -5.59 -6.39
C ARG A 45 -21.91 -6.06 -6.63
N ASP A 46 -22.08 -7.08 -7.47
CA ASP A 46 -23.38 -7.63 -7.86
C ASP A 46 -23.63 -9.04 -7.29
N ASP A 47 -22.62 -9.62 -6.63
CA ASP A 47 -22.70 -10.95 -6.01
C ASP A 47 -23.24 -10.88 -4.59
N MET A 48 -24.17 -11.78 -4.25
CA MET A 48 -24.79 -11.84 -2.93
C MET A 48 -24.35 -13.09 -2.16
N TYR A 49 -23.91 -12.87 -0.93
CA TYR A 49 -23.47 -13.93 -0.01
C TYR A 49 -24.39 -14.02 1.21
N ALA A 50 -24.62 -15.25 1.68
CA ALA A 50 -25.25 -15.51 2.98
C ALA A 50 -24.16 -15.82 4.01
N TYR A 51 -24.01 -14.94 4.99
CA TYR A 51 -22.91 -15.02 5.96
C TYR A 51 -23.43 -15.49 7.33
N PHE A 52 -23.14 -16.74 7.68
CA PHE A 52 -23.56 -17.36 8.94
C PHE A 52 -22.40 -17.44 9.93
N VAL A 53 -22.61 -16.94 11.15
CA VAL A 53 -21.60 -16.97 12.22
C VAL A 53 -22.19 -17.65 13.45
N MET A 54 -21.43 -18.54 14.09
CA MET A 54 -21.82 -19.27 15.30
C MET A 54 -20.63 -19.37 16.25
N SER A 55 -20.88 -19.29 17.57
CA SER A 55 -19.92 -19.77 18.57
C SER A 55 -20.06 -21.30 18.71
N PRO A 56 -19.06 -22.10 18.33
CA PRO A 56 -19.18 -23.56 18.31
C PRO A 56 -19.01 -24.20 19.70
N ILE A 57 -18.58 -23.44 20.72
CA ILE A 57 -18.38 -23.91 22.09
C ILE A 57 -19.33 -23.18 23.03
N ILE A 58 -19.91 -23.92 23.97
CA ILE A 58 -20.74 -23.37 25.05
C ILE A 58 -20.23 -23.81 26.42
N LYS A 59 -20.41 -22.95 27.42
CA LYS A 59 -20.10 -23.19 28.82
C LYS A 59 -21.36 -23.54 29.60
N GLU A 60 -21.37 -24.69 30.25
CA GLU A 60 -22.49 -25.14 31.08
C GLU A 60 -22.45 -24.53 32.49
N ALA A 61 -23.60 -24.49 33.17
CA ALA A 61 -23.74 -23.90 34.49
C ALA A 61 -22.91 -24.60 35.59
N ASN A 62 -22.57 -25.87 35.37
CA ASN A 62 -21.69 -26.68 36.23
C ASN A 62 -20.18 -26.45 35.94
N GLY A 63 -19.84 -25.58 34.98
CA GLY A 63 -18.47 -25.29 34.59
C GLY A 63 -17.86 -26.25 33.56
N SER A 64 -18.59 -27.23 33.02
CA SER A 64 -18.15 -28.05 31.88
C SER A 64 -18.36 -27.35 30.54
N PHE A 65 -17.69 -27.83 29.49
CA PHE A 65 -17.78 -27.27 28.14
C PHE A 65 -18.35 -28.31 27.17
N LYS A 66 -19.09 -27.82 26.17
CA LYS A 66 -19.59 -28.63 25.06
C LYS A 66 -19.22 -27.97 23.75
N LYS A 67 -18.79 -28.76 22.78
CA LYS A 67 -18.57 -28.33 21.40
C LYS A 67 -19.68 -28.85 20.49
N VAL A 68 -20.14 -28.03 19.56
CA VAL A 68 -21.07 -28.43 18.51
C VAL A 68 -20.34 -29.36 17.54
N THR A 69 -20.95 -30.50 17.20
CA THR A 69 -20.39 -31.48 16.25
C THR A 69 -21.17 -31.54 14.94
N SER A 70 -22.46 -31.18 14.95
CA SER A 70 -23.27 -31.00 13.75
C SER A 70 -24.48 -30.12 14.07
N PHE A 71 -25.03 -29.49 13.04
CA PHE A 71 -26.26 -28.70 13.10
C PHE A 71 -26.89 -28.56 11.72
N THR A 72 -28.13 -28.07 11.67
CA THR A 72 -28.82 -27.64 10.46
C THR A 72 -29.15 -26.16 10.59
N VAL A 73 -28.88 -25.36 9.55
CA VAL A 73 -29.33 -23.96 9.49
C VAL A 73 -30.58 -23.89 8.63
N SER A 74 -31.68 -23.40 9.20
CA SER A 74 -32.91 -23.09 8.46
C SER A 74 -33.13 -21.58 8.45
N TYR A 75 -33.46 -21.02 7.29
CA TYR A 75 -33.77 -19.59 7.12
C TYR A 75 -34.71 -19.41 5.93
N SER A 76 -35.40 -18.28 5.86
CA SER A 76 -36.18 -17.86 4.71
C SER A 76 -35.48 -16.75 3.94
N ASN A 77 -35.80 -16.64 2.65
CA ASN A 77 -35.35 -15.52 1.84
C ASN A 77 -36.01 -14.23 2.33
N GLY A 78 -35.19 -13.21 2.54
CA GLY A 78 -35.62 -11.87 2.89
C GLY A 78 -35.80 -10.99 1.66
N ARG A 79 -36.28 -9.77 1.88
CA ARG A 79 -36.08 -8.68 0.93
C ARG A 79 -34.79 -7.98 1.30
N LEU A 80 -33.96 -7.65 0.31
CA LEU A 80 -32.89 -6.68 0.51
C LEU A 80 -33.51 -5.43 1.12
N ILE A 81 -33.16 -5.10 2.36
CA ILE A 81 -33.40 -3.77 2.93
C ILE A 81 -32.38 -2.85 2.26
N THR A 82 -32.55 -2.68 0.95
CA THR A 82 -32.00 -1.53 0.27
C THR A 82 -33.05 -0.46 0.48
N ASN A 83 -32.73 0.60 1.21
CA ASN A 83 -33.50 1.84 1.12
C ASN A 83 -33.28 2.47 -0.27
N ARG A 84 -33.47 1.69 -1.35
CA ARG A 84 -33.40 2.11 -2.77
C ARG A 84 -34.44 3.17 -3.11
N ARG A 85 -35.46 3.38 -2.27
CA ARG A 85 -36.50 4.39 -2.47
C ARG A 85 -36.17 5.79 -1.92
N GLY A 86 -34.98 6.03 -1.36
CA GLY A 86 -34.62 7.34 -0.78
C GLY A 86 -33.22 7.91 -1.05
N GLN A 87 -32.29 7.16 -1.67
CA GLN A 87 -30.88 7.60 -1.76
C GLN A 87 -30.15 7.20 -3.07
N GLN A 88 -30.76 7.33 -4.25
CA GLN A 88 -29.89 7.85 -5.33
C GLN A 88 -29.57 9.28 -4.89
N ARG A 89 -28.35 9.50 -4.37
CA ARG A 89 -27.90 10.82 -3.91
C ARG A 89 -27.84 11.71 -5.14
N ALA A 90 -28.96 12.35 -5.46
CA ALA A 90 -29.13 13.06 -6.71
C ALA A 90 -27.91 13.94 -6.98
N ILE A 91 -27.33 13.79 -8.17
CA ILE A 91 -26.22 14.62 -8.61
C ILE A 91 -26.69 16.07 -8.56
N THR A 92 -26.14 16.80 -7.62
CA THR A 92 -26.51 18.18 -7.30
C THR A 92 -25.23 19.00 -7.20
N ASN A 93 -25.33 20.28 -7.52
CA ASN A 93 -24.20 21.18 -7.31
C ASN A 93 -23.97 21.34 -5.81
N SER A 94 -22.71 21.32 -5.38
CA SER A 94 -22.37 21.69 -4.02
C SER A 94 -22.81 23.12 -3.74
N VAL A 95 -23.19 23.41 -2.49
CA VAL A 95 -23.38 24.79 -2.03
C VAL A 95 -22.13 25.64 -2.26
N LEU A 96 -20.93 25.05 -2.24
CA LEU A 96 -19.65 25.71 -2.55
C LEU A 96 -19.46 26.04 -4.04
N SER A 97 -20.39 25.68 -4.92
CA SER A 97 -20.25 25.93 -6.37
C SER A 97 -20.25 27.42 -6.73
N SER A 98 -20.79 28.28 -5.86
CA SER A 98 -20.83 29.73 -6.04
C SER A 98 -20.91 30.47 -4.71
N GLY A 99 -20.65 31.79 -4.73
CA GLY A 99 -20.69 32.64 -3.54
C GLY A 99 -19.31 33.11 -3.08
N GLN A 100 -19.30 33.90 -2.00
CA GLN A 100 -18.08 34.31 -1.30
C GLN A 100 -18.02 33.57 0.02
N TRP A 101 -17.01 32.72 0.19
CA TRP A 101 -16.88 31.81 1.31
C TRP A 101 -15.65 32.13 2.14
N TYR A 102 -15.85 32.16 3.45
CA TYR A 102 -14.79 32.41 4.42
C TYR A 102 -14.83 31.36 5.52
N LYS A 103 -13.68 30.87 5.97
CA LYS A 103 -13.58 29.87 7.03
C LYS A 103 -12.92 30.41 8.29
N PHE A 104 -13.39 29.89 9.42
CA PHE A 104 -12.81 30.02 10.75
C PHE A 104 -12.96 28.68 11.46
N TYR A 105 -12.40 28.54 12.67
CA TYR A 105 -12.59 27.32 13.46
C TYR A 105 -12.93 27.61 14.92
N VAL A 106 -13.44 26.59 15.60
CA VAL A 106 -13.70 26.55 17.04
C VAL A 106 -13.00 25.34 17.66
N ASP A 107 -12.72 25.43 18.96
CA ASP A 107 -12.12 24.36 19.78
C ASP A 107 -13.06 23.89 20.91
N LYS A 108 -14.22 24.54 21.08
CA LYS A 108 -15.18 24.25 22.16
C LYS A 108 -16.58 24.01 21.61
N THR A 109 -17.34 23.14 22.28
CA THR A 109 -18.79 23.03 22.07
C THR A 109 -19.51 24.10 22.90
N GLY A 110 -20.38 24.89 22.27
CA GLY A 110 -21.20 25.89 22.95
C GLY A 110 -21.61 27.06 22.05
N VAL A 111 -22.20 28.09 22.67
CA VAL A 111 -22.59 29.33 22.00
C VAL A 111 -21.39 30.24 21.82
N HIS A 112 -21.12 30.58 20.56
CA HIS A 112 -20.03 31.44 20.14
C HIS A 112 -20.53 32.81 19.67
N LYS A 113 -19.70 33.84 19.86
CA LYS A 113 -19.95 35.20 19.41
C LYS A 113 -18.98 35.59 18.29
N ILE A 114 -19.50 35.99 17.13
CA ILE A 114 -18.74 36.61 16.05
C ILE A 114 -19.01 38.12 16.06
N SER A 115 -17.96 38.91 16.29
CA SER A 115 -18.03 40.37 16.26
C SER A 115 -17.81 40.94 14.85
N LYS A 116 -18.19 42.20 14.62
CA LYS A 116 -17.84 42.94 13.40
C LYS A 116 -16.34 42.93 13.12
N ASN A 117 -15.52 43.14 14.15
CA ASN A 117 -14.06 43.14 14.02
C ASN A 117 -13.54 41.77 13.56
N PHE A 118 -14.08 40.67 14.09
CA PHE A 118 -13.72 39.32 13.66
C PHE A 118 -14.01 39.10 12.16
N LEU A 119 -15.22 39.46 11.70
CA LEU A 119 -15.58 39.39 10.29
C LEU A 119 -14.64 40.23 9.40
N SER A 120 -14.29 41.43 9.87
CA SER A 120 -13.35 42.32 9.16
C SER A 120 -11.95 41.69 9.05
N GLN A 121 -11.46 41.08 10.13
CA GLN A 121 -10.17 40.37 10.16
C GLN A 121 -10.15 39.13 9.25
N MET A 122 -11.30 38.49 9.02
CA MET A 122 -11.44 37.42 8.02
C MET A 122 -11.39 37.93 6.57
N GLY A 123 -11.42 39.25 6.36
CA GLY A 123 -11.45 39.88 5.04
C GLY A 123 -12.85 40.13 4.47
N ILE A 124 -13.90 40.00 5.30
CA ILE A 124 -15.28 40.27 4.87
C ILE A 124 -15.51 41.79 4.87
N PRO A 125 -16.02 42.39 3.78
CA PRO A 125 -16.24 43.84 3.68
C PRO A 125 -17.51 44.26 4.44
N VAL A 126 -17.49 44.20 5.77
CA VAL A 126 -18.64 44.39 6.65
C VAL A 126 -19.38 45.71 6.48
N ASP A 127 -18.70 46.78 6.04
CA ASP A 127 -19.28 48.12 5.93
C ASP A 127 -20.25 48.28 4.74
N ILE A 128 -20.27 47.32 3.82
CA ILE A 128 -21.12 47.36 2.62
C ILE A 128 -22.07 46.15 2.51
N ILE A 129 -22.08 45.24 3.49
CA ILE A 129 -22.97 44.08 3.50
C ILE A 129 -24.17 44.33 4.40
N ASP A 130 -25.31 43.77 4.00
CA ASP A 130 -26.48 43.68 4.86
C ASP A 130 -26.32 42.45 5.78
N PRO A 131 -26.33 42.60 7.12
CA PRO A 131 -26.19 41.48 8.07
C PRO A 131 -27.21 40.36 7.82
N ARG A 132 -28.37 40.68 7.26
CA ARG A 132 -29.43 39.71 6.94
C ARG A 132 -28.98 38.66 5.93
N THR A 133 -28.02 39.01 5.07
CA THR A 133 -27.49 38.14 4.00
C THR A 133 -26.41 37.17 4.46
N LEU A 134 -25.90 37.34 5.69
CA LEU A 134 -24.90 36.45 6.27
C LEU A 134 -25.50 35.09 6.59
N LYS A 135 -24.84 34.04 6.10
CA LYS A 135 -25.18 32.63 6.33
C LYS A 135 -23.99 31.91 6.97
N LEU A 136 -24.28 30.94 7.83
CA LEU A 136 -23.27 30.10 8.48
C LEU A 136 -23.46 28.64 8.05
N TYR A 137 -22.39 27.95 7.73
CA TYR A 137 -22.39 26.54 7.34
C TYR A 137 -21.39 25.73 8.15
N GLY A 138 -21.74 24.51 8.53
CA GLY A 138 -20.85 23.57 9.20
C GLY A 138 -21.57 22.36 9.80
N ASN A 139 -20.90 21.21 9.71
CA ASN A 139 -21.45 19.91 10.12
C ASN A 139 -21.12 19.50 11.56
N GLY A 140 -20.46 20.36 12.35
CA GLY A 140 -20.02 20.02 13.70
C GLY A 140 -18.64 19.36 13.74
N GLY A 141 -18.14 19.13 14.96
CA GLY A 141 -16.80 18.56 15.22
C GLY A 141 -16.79 17.07 15.52
N ASN A 142 -17.96 16.43 15.48
CA ASN A 142 -18.07 14.98 15.63
C ASN A 142 -17.37 14.25 14.48
N MET A 143 -16.70 13.14 14.80
CA MET A 143 -16.14 12.22 13.80
C MET A 143 -17.26 11.67 12.90
N ILE A 144 -16.96 11.51 11.61
CA ILE A 144 -17.89 10.92 10.65
C ILE A 144 -18.07 9.43 10.98
N PRO A 145 -19.31 8.90 11.06
CA PRO A 145 -19.53 7.49 11.37
C PRO A 145 -18.85 6.55 10.36
N TYR A 146 -18.25 5.46 10.82
CA TYR A 146 -17.64 4.49 9.90
C TYR A 146 -18.68 3.69 9.10
N ALA A 147 -19.84 3.38 9.69
CA ALA A 147 -20.89 2.63 9.00
C ALA A 147 -21.56 3.47 7.89
N ASN A 148 -21.87 2.83 6.75
CA ASN A 148 -22.57 3.44 5.61
C ASN A 148 -24.06 3.68 5.89
N SER A 149 -24.62 2.96 6.87
CA SER A 149 -26.02 3.01 7.27
C SER A 149 -26.35 4.20 8.17
N GLU A 150 -25.36 4.72 8.88
CA GLU A 150 -25.51 5.86 9.78
C GLU A 150 -25.66 7.17 8.98
N PRO A 151 -26.74 7.95 9.21
CA PRO A 151 -26.98 9.16 8.43
C PRO A 151 -25.91 10.23 8.65
N TYR A 152 -25.35 10.73 7.55
CA TYR A 152 -24.45 11.89 7.54
C TYR A 152 -24.82 12.83 6.38
N PRO A 153 -24.73 14.17 6.54
CA PRO A 153 -25.06 15.11 5.47
C PRO A 153 -24.25 14.85 4.19
N ILE A 154 -24.94 14.87 3.04
CA ILE A 154 -24.29 14.69 1.73
C ILE A 154 -23.43 15.91 1.38
N ASP A 155 -23.88 17.10 1.75
CA ASP A 155 -23.20 18.38 1.55
C ASP A 155 -23.16 19.16 2.87
N ILE A 156 -22.41 20.26 2.92
CA ILE A 156 -22.37 21.11 4.11
C ILE A 156 -23.72 21.82 4.31
N ASN A 157 -24.22 21.83 5.55
CA ASN A 157 -25.55 22.36 5.88
C ASN A 157 -25.49 23.77 6.47
N GLU A 158 -26.52 24.57 6.21
CA GLU A 158 -26.69 25.90 6.81
C GLU A 158 -27.20 25.79 8.26
N ASN A 159 -26.49 26.45 9.18
CA ASN A 159 -26.80 26.51 10.61
C ASN A 159 -27.64 27.74 10.93
N ALA A 160 -28.65 27.57 11.79
CA ALA A 160 -29.44 28.69 12.28
C ALA A 160 -28.59 29.61 13.18
N ILE A 161 -28.54 30.90 12.86
CA ILE A 161 -27.81 31.91 13.64
C ILE A 161 -28.75 32.97 14.23
N ARG A 162 -28.27 33.73 15.21
CA ARG A 162 -28.96 34.91 15.74
C ARG A 162 -28.08 36.13 15.54
N ILE A 163 -28.59 37.18 14.91
CA ILE A 163 -27.85 38.43 14.74
C ILE A 163 -28.49 39.51 15.60
N ILE A 164 -27.69 40.07 16.52
CA ILE A 164 -28.11 41.19 17.36
C ILE A 164 -27.77 42.48 16.60
N GLY A 165 -28.79 43.31 16.34
CA GLY A 165 -28.65 44.59 15.62
C GLY A 165 -29.10 44.58 14.16
N GLU A 166 -29.49 43.44 13.57
CA GLU A 166 -29.72 43.32 12.10
C GLU A 166 -30.91 44.12 11.51
N SER A 167 -31.70 44.82 12.30
CA SER A 167 -32.99 45.40 11.89
C SER A 167 -32.89 46.55 10.88
N ASP A 168 -31.81 47.32 10.90
CA ASP A 168 -31.62 48.48 10.02
C ASP A 168 -30.79 48.15 8.76
N GLY A 169 -30.35 46.90 8.62
CA GLY A 169 -29.59 46.42 7.46
C GLY A 169 -28.13 46.91 7.42
N VAL A 170 -27.60 47.44 8.52
CA VAL A 170 -26.19 47.85 8.65
C VAL A 170 -25.56 47.08 9.80
N PHE A 171 -24.31 46.62 9.64
CA PHE A 171 -23.58 45.95 10.72
C PHE A 171 -22.76 46.98 11.52
N HIS A 172 -23.31 47.46 12.64
CA HIS A 172 -22.64 48.41 13.54
C HIS A 172 -21.59 47.73 14.43
N ASP A 173 -20.75 48.53 15.08
CA ASP A 173 -19.67 48.02 15.95
C ASP A 173 -20.20 47.28 17.19
N SER A 174 -21.44 47.58 17.62
CA SER A 174 -22.13 46.88 18.71
C SER A 174 -22.80 45.58 18.28
N ASP A 175 -22.91 45.32 16.99
CA ASP A 175 -23.66 44.19 16.45
C ASP A 175 -22.79 42.93 16.46
N TYR A 176 -23.44 41.78 16.54
CA TYR A 176 -22.75 40.49 16.56
C TYR A 176 -23.66 39.33 16.20
N ILE A 177 -23.04 38.23 15.78
CA ILE A 177 -23.70 36.97 15.49
C ILE A 177 -23.48 36.02 16.67
N LEU A 178 -24.53 35.34 17.10
CA LEU A 178 -24.49 34.19 17.99
C LEU A 178 -24.85 32.93 17.22
N PHE A 179 -24.13 31.85 17.46
CA PHE A 179 -24.43 30.54 16.90
C PHE A 179 -23.97 29.44 17.86
N TYR A 180 -24.57 28.26 17.74
CA TYR A 180 -24.14 27.09 18.49
C TYR A 180 -23.15 26.30 17.64
N ALA A 181 -21.95 26.10 18.17
CA ALA A 181 -20.92 25.29 17.54
C ALA A 181 -20.71 24.01 18.35
N GLN A 182 -20.50 22.90 17.67
CA GLN A 182 -19.92 21.70 18.25
C GLN A 182 -18.42 21.69 17.92
N GLY A 183 -17.58 21.55 18.95
CA GLY A 183 -16.12 21.45 18.82
C GLY A 183 -15.66 20.00 18.64
N PRO A 184 -14.33 19.75 18.62
CA PRO A 184 -13.74 18.43 18.36
C PRO A 184 -13.71 17.50 19.59
N HIS A 185 -14.35 17.90 20.68
CA HIS A 185 -14.23 17.29 21.99
C HIS A 185 -15.57 16.75 22.50
N GLU A 186 -16.01 15.64 21.91
CA GLU A 186 -17.24 14.94 22.26
C GLU A 186 -16.94 13.45 22.38
N PHE A 187 -17.62 12.77 23.32
CA PHE A 187 -17.45 11.32 23.46
C PHE A 187 -17.97 10.60 22.21
N ASN A 188 -17.08 9.87 21.56
CA ASN A 188 -17.40 8.99 20.44
C ASN A 188 -17.34 7.53 20.91
N GLU A 189 -18.46 6.82 20.80
CA GLU A 189 -18.57 5.43 21.28
C GLU A 189 -17.75 4.45 20.43
N GLU A 190 -17.67 4.68 19.11
CA GLU A 190 -16.98 3.81 18.14
C GLU A 190 -15.45 3.81 18.30
N SER A 191 -14.88 4.93 18.71
CA SER A 191 -13.45 5.09 19.00
C SER A 191 -13.15 5.14 20.50
N ASN A 192 -14.16 5.11 21.36
CA ASN A 192 -14.08 5.19 22.82
C ASN A 192 -13.12 6.29 23.32
N THR A 193 -13.29 7.50 22.80
CA THR A 193 -12.46 8.68 23.11
C THR A 193 -13.33 9.93 23.18
N HIS A 194 -12.90 10.94 23.93
CA HIS A 194 -13.48 12.28 23.93
C HIS A 194 -12.78 13.25 22.99
N ILE A 195 -11.68 12.83 22.38
CA ILE A 195 -10.87 13.66 21.49
C ILE A 195 -11.09 13.13 20.06
N ASN A 196 -11.48 14.01 19.14
CA ASN A 196 -11.59 13.64 17.72
C ASN A 196 -10.24 13.09 17.23
N CYS A 197 -10.22 11.89 16.64
CA CYS A 197 -8.97 11.21 16.26
C CYS A 197 -8.17 11.97 15.19
N TYR A 198 -8.82 12.81 14.39
CA TYR A 198 -8.26 13.38 13.16
C TYR A 198 -7.94 14.86 13.26
N THR A 199 -8.54 15.59 14.20
CA THR A 199 -8.36 17.04 14.29
C THR A 199 -8.64 17.60 15.67
N ASP A 200 -7.92 18.66 16.04
CA ASP A 200 -8.18 19.46 17.25
C ASP A 200 -8.93 20.77 16.94
N LYS A 201 -9.47 20.89 15.72
CA LYS A 201 -10.15 22.10 15.25
C LYS A 201 -11.42 21.72 14.52
N THR A 202 -12.51 22.45 14.76
CA THR A 202 -13.74 22.31 13.96
C THR A 202 -13.98 23.55 13.12
N TYR A 203 -13.87 23.40 11.81
CA TYR A 203 -14.10 24.47 10.83
C TYR A 203 -15.59 24.72 10.57
N TYR A 204 -15.92 26.00 10.42
CA TYR A 204 -17.21 26.51 9.97
C TYR A 204 -16.99 27.59 8.91
N TYR A 205 -17.96 27.76 8.02
CA TYR A 205 -17.91 28.74 6.94
C TYR A 205 -18.95 29.84 7.09
N ILE A 206 -18.55 31.06 6.76
CA ILE A 206 -19.44 32.20 6.52
C ILE A 206 -19.59 32.37 5.02
N ASN A 207 -20.82 32.45 4.57
CA ASN A 207 -21.15 32.77 3.19
C ASN A 207 -21.79 34.16 3.09
N VAL A 208 -21.32 34.94 2.13
CA VAL A 208 -21.90 36.24 1.76
C VAL A 208 -22.47 36.10 0.35
N SER A 209 -23.79 36.00 0.25
CA SER A 209 -24.51 35.87 -1.02
C SER A 209 -25.94 36.39 -0.91
N PRO A 210 -26.63 36.69 -2.04
CA PRO A 210 -28.02 37.11 -2.01
C PRO A 210 -28.95 36.16 -1.24
N GLY A 211 -30.04 36.71 -0.70
CA GLY A 211 -31.00 35.97 0.12
C GLY A 211 -30.62 35.95 1.60
N ASN A 212 -31.65 35.88 2.45
CA ASN A 212 -31.46 35.91 3.90
C ASN A 212 -30.85 34.60 4.40
N GLY A 213 -29.97 34.69 5.39
CA GLY A 213 -29.48 33.51 6.11
C GLY A 213 -30.51 32.95 7.09
N LYS A 214 -30.33 31.69 7.45
CA LYS A 214 -31.16 30.97 8.41
C LYS A 214 -31.08 31.60 9.80
N ARG A 215 -32.23 31.80 10.44
CA ARG A 215 -32.34 32.41 11.77
C ARG A 215 -32.90 31.44 12.79
N ILE A 216 -32.39 31.49 14.02
CA ILE A 216 -32.94 30.74 15.16
C ILE A 216 -34.41 31.15 15.38
N GLN A 217 -35.29 30.17 15.44
CA GLN A 217 -36.72 30.35 15.65
C GLN A 217 -37.15 29.90 17.06
N PRO A 218 -38.25 30.41 17.63
CA PRO A 218 -38.78 29.89 18.88
C PRO A 218 -39.15 28.41 18.78
N PHE A 219 -38.81 27.58 19.76
CA PHE A 219 -39.25 26.17 19.75
C PHE A 219 -40.72 26.05 20.16
N MET A 220 -41.42 25.11 19.50
CA MET A 220 -42.81 24.79 19.80
C MET A 220 -42.91 23.94 21.06
N GLN A 221 -43.69 24.42 22.03
CA GLN A 221 -43.95 23.75 23.30
C GLN A 221 -45.24 22.91 23.21
N PRO A 222 -45.24 21.62 23.59
CA PRO A 222 -46.46 20.83 23.63
C PRO A 222 -47.41 21.33 24.72
N THR A 223 -48.72 21.26 24.44
CA THR A 223 -49.79 21.66 25.36
C THR A 223 -50.48 20.43 25.95
N GLY A 224 -50.65 20.37 27.27
CA GLY A 224 -51.31 19.28 27.98
C GLY A 224 -50.94 19.25 29.46
N PRO A 225 -51.43 18.26 30.23
CA PRO A 225 -50.96 18.03 31.60
C PRO A 225 -49.46 17.69 31.61
N ILE A 226 -48.79 18.03 32.71
CA ILE A 226 -47.37 17.71 32.92
C ILE A 226 -47.29 16.31 33.54
N ASP A 227 -46.56 15.40 32.88
CA ASP A 227 -46.37 14.02 33.32
C ASP A 227 -45.06 13.83 34.10
N LEU A 228 -44.08 14.72 33.90
CA LEU A 228 -42.78 14.69 34.57
C LEU A 228 -42.23 16.10 34.81
N ASP A 229 -41.94 16.44 36.06
CA ASP A 229 -41.17 17.63 36.41
C ASP A 229 -39.68 17.34 36.33
N ILE A 230 -38.95 18.12 35.52
CA ILE A 230 -37.53 17.93 35.25
C ILE A 230 -36.77 19.13 35.82
N ASN A 231 -36.13 18.90 36.96
CA ASN A 231 -35.32 19.89 37.68
C ASN A 231 -33.87 19.41 37.92
N THR A 232 -33.45 18.34 37.23
CA THR A 232 -32.10 17.80 37.25
C THR A 232 -31.64 17.45 35.83
N PHE A 233 -30.32 17.27 35.66
CA PHE A 233 -29.73 16.83 34.41
C PHE A 233 -28.47 15.99 34.66
N GLN A 234 -28.06 15.21 33.66
CA GLN A 234 -26.79 14.48 33.68
C GLN A 234 -25.69 15.40 33.14
N ASP A 235 -24.69 15.65 33.98
CA ASP A 235 -23.51 16.43 33.66
C ASP A 235 -22.30 15.50 33.52
N TYR A 236 -21.53 15.71 32.47
CA TYR A 236 -20.44 14.82 32.07
C TYR A 236 -19.12 15.61 32.08
N ARG A 237 -18.10 15.07 32.74
CA ARG A 237 -16.75 15.63 32.78
C ARG A 237 -15.73 14.52 32.57
N TYR A 238 -14.61 14.84 31.94
CA TYR A 238 -13.55 13.89 31.68
C TYR A 238 -12.18 14.58 31.70
N HIS A 239 -11.14 13.76 31.83
CA HIS A 239 -9.75 14.08 31.65
C HIS A 239 -9.15 13.03 30.71
N GLU A 240 -8.61 13.47 29.58
CA GLU A 240 -8.03 12.65 28.52
C GLU A 240 -6.99 13.50 27.78
N LEU A 241 -5.86 12.90 27.42
CA LEU A 241 -4.77 13.55 26.67
C LEU A 241 -4.23 12.58 25.62
N ASP A 242 -3.96 13.07 24.42
CA ASP A 242 -3.38 12.29 23.31
C ASP A 242 -1.87 12.55 23.19
N GLU A 243 -1.06 12.02 24.11
CA GLU A 243 0.40 12.28 24.12
C GLU A 243 1.23 11.11 23.56
N TYR A 244 0.83 9.87 23.86
CA TYR A 244 1.60 8.66 23.55
C TYR A 244 0.74 7.61 22.85
N ASN A 245 1.15 7.15 21.67
CA ASN A 245 0.74 5.86 21.14
C ASN A 245 1.76 4.81 21.63
N LEU A 246 1.32 3.83 22.42
CA LEU A 246 2.24 2.97 23.19
C LEU A 246 3.05 1.98 22.33
N VAL A 247 2.56 1.64 21.14
CA VAL A 247 3.11 0.58 20.29
C VAL A 247 3.30 1.04 18.85
N SER A 248 3.03 2.32 18.55
CA SER A 248 3.03 2.88 17.19
C SER A 248 2.09 2.13 16.23
N VAL A 249 0.90 1.75 16.73
CA VAL A 249 -0.15 1.04 15.98
C VAL A 249 -1.52 1.39 16.52
N GLY A 250 -2.54 1.27 15.67
CA GLY A 250 -3.92 1.53 16.04
C GLY A 250 -4.17 3.01 16.35
N ARG A 251 -5.41 3.34 16.71
CA ARG A 251 -5.84 4.74 16.86
C ARG A 251 -5.86 5.26 18.30
N ARG A 252 -5.44 4.47 19.29
CA ARG A 252 -5.49 4.88 20.71
C ARG A 252 -4.26 5.68 21.11
N TRP A 253 -4.50 6.75 21.84
CA TRP A 253 -3.48 7.61 22.42
C TRP A 253 -3.73 7.69 23.93
N PHE A 254 -2.65 7.89 24.67
CA PHE A 254 -2.65 7.90 26.13
C PHE A 254 -1.92 9.13 26.64
N GLY A 255 -2.29 9.55 27.84
CA GLY A 255 -1.66 10.63 28.57
C GLY A 255 -1.10 10.16 29.90
N ASP A 256 -0.62 11.13 30.66
CA ASP A 256 -0.33 10.97 32.07
C ASP A 256 0.56 9.75 32.41
N LYS A 257 1.67 9.59 31.69
CA LYS A 257 2.68 8.56 31.97
C LYS A 257 3.14 8.52 33.43
N PHE A 258 3.11 7.35 34.05
CA PHE A 258 3.65 7.05 35.38
C PHE A 258 5.09 6.53 35.25
N ASP A 259 6.07 7.42 35.38
CA ASP A 259 7.50 7.13 35.25
C ASP A 259 8.33 7.53 36.48
N VAL A 260 8.18 8.75 36.99
CA VAL A 260 8.82 9.28 38.20
C VAL A 260 7.81 9.39 39.33
N GLU A 261 6.58 9.79 39.00
CA GLU A 261 5.47 9.93 39.93
C GLU A 261 4.57 8.70 39.87
N ASP A 262 4.45 7.98 40.99
CA ASP A 262 3.56 6.82 41.12
C ASP A 262 2.12 7.20 41.46
N VAL A 263 1.85 8.48 41.75
CA VAL A 263 0.54 8.96 42.16
C VAL A 263 0.15 10.16 41.32
N LYS A 264 -1.02 10.09 40.69
CA LYS A 264 -1.63 11.21 39.97
C LYS A 264 -3.05 11.44 40.43
N THR A 265 -3.44 12.70 40.53
CA THR A 265 -4.76 13.11 41.03
C THR A 265 -5.45 14.01 40.01
N PHE A 266 -6.71 13.68 39.70
CA PHE A 266 -7.57 14.36 38.74
C PHE A 266 -8.79 14.93 39.48
N ASP A 267 -8.93 16.25 39.45
CA ASP A 267 -9.97 16.96 40.19
C ASP A 267 -11.14 17.38 39.29
N PHE A 268 -12.36 17.03 39.70
CA PHE A 268 -13.60 17.34 38.99
C PHE A 268 -14.56 18.12 39.88
N SER A 269 -15.21 19.14 39.30
CA SER A 269 -16.18 19.99 39.99
C SER A 269 -17.58 19.86 39.38
N PHE A 270 -18.54 19.41 40.19
CA PHE A 270 -19.96 19.29 39.87
C PHE A 270 -20.81 20.17 40.81
N PRO A 271 -20.96 21.48 40.51
CA PRO A 271 -21.74 22.38 41.36
C PRO A 271 -23.20 21.93 41.50
N ASP A 272 -23.82 22.08 42.68
CA ASP A 272 -25.22 21.67 42.88
C ASP A 272 -25.47 20.16 42.59
N LEU A 273 -24.49 19.31 42.96
CA LEU A 273 -24.57 17.85 42.87
C LEU A 273 -25.74 17.29 43.69
N VAL A 274 -26.48 16.34 43.11
CA VAL A 274 -27.52 15.58 43.82
C VAL A 274 -26.87 14.39 44.52
N THR A 275 -26.46 14.56 45.78
CA THR A 275 -25.66 13.55 46.53
C THR A 275 -26.41 12.27 46.89
N THR A 276 -27.72 12.18 46.63
CA THR A 276 -28.50 10.95 46.82
C THR A 276 -28.39 10.01 45.62
N GLU A 277 -27.94 10.50 44.48
CA GLU A 277 -27.70 9.71 43.27
C GLU A 277 -26.19 9.41 43.15
N PRO A 278 -25.78 8.19 42.76
CA PRO A 278 -24.38 7.89 42.57
C PRO A 278 -23.82 8.54 41.30
N VAL A 279 -22.50 8.69 41.24
CA VAL A 279 -21.75 9.17 40.07
C VAL A 279 -21.22 7.97 39.30
N ASN A 280 -21.41 7.94 37.98
CA ASN A 280 -20.80 6.91 37.14
C ASN A 280 -19.34 7.28 36.89
N LEU A 281 -18.40 6.51 37.42
CA LEU A 281 -16.97 6.69 37.23
C LEU A 281 -16.45 5.67 36.19
N LYS A 282 -15.73 6.17 35.20
CA LYS A 282 -14.93 5.35 34.29
C LYS A 282 -13.45 5.71 34.39
N VAL A 283 -12.60 4.70 34.44
CA VAL A 283 -11.15 4.83 34.43
C VAL A 283 -10.61 3.79 33.47
N PHE A 284 -9.81 4.21 32.49
CA PHE A 284 -9.11 3.34 31.56
C PHE A 284 -7.61 3.61 31.67
N VAL A 285 -6.82 2.54 31.87
CA VAL A 285 -5.37 2.61 32.03
C VAL A 285 -4.69 1.50 31.26
N ALA A 286 -3.44 1.73 30.88
CA ALA A 286 -2.60 0.74 30.22
C ALA A 286 -1.21 0.66 30.87
N GLY A 287 -0.52 -0.47 30.67
CA GLY A 287 0.85 -0.71 31.13
C GLY A 287 1.67 -1.50 30.11
N THR A 288 2.99 -1.34 30.15
CA THR A 288 3.93 -1.92 29.17
C THR A 288 5.00 -2.80 29.84
N SER A 289 4.67 -3.41 30.98
CA SER A 289 5.63 -4.13 31.83
C SER A 289 5.67 -5.63 31.53
N GLU A 290 6.87 -6.21 31.50
CA GLU A 290 7.11 -7.67 31.39
C GLU A 290 6.75 -8.45 32.66
N THR A 291 6.51 -7.75 33.78
CA THR A 291 6.00 -8.35 35.02
C THR A 291 4.64 -7.76 35.39
N PRO A 292 3.74 -8.51 36.04
CA PRO A 292 2.45 -7.98 36.47
C PRO A 292 2.59 -6.74 37.36
N THR A 293 1.76 -5.74 37.09
CA THR A 293 1.68 -4.47 37.85
C THR A 293 0.22 -4.17 38.19
N SER A 294 -0.06 -3.08 38.93
CA SER A 294 -1.46 -2.72 39.20
C SER A 294 -1.68 -1.22 39.39
N MET A 295 -2.92 -0.79 39.20
CA MET A 295 -3.36 0.60 39.40
C MET A 295 -4.48 0.66 40.44
N THR A 296 -4.21 1.26 41.59
CA THR A 296 -5.23 1.51 42.61
C THR A 296 -5.99 2.80 42.31
N VAL A 297 -7.33 2.71 42.29
CA VAL A 297 -8.24 3.84 42.05
C VAL A 297 -8.85 4.28 43.37
N LYS A 298 -8.63 5.55 43.75
CA LYS A 298 -9.26 6.19 44.91
C LYS A 298 -10.16 7.35 44.49
N VAL A 299 -11.27 7.53 45.20
CA VAL A 299 -12.17 8.69 45.05
C VAL A 299 -12.32 9.36 46.41
N ASN A 300 -11.97 10.65 46.52
CA ASN A 300 -12.03 11.40 47.78
C ASN A 300 -11.32 10.70 48.96
N ASN A 301 -10.18 10.06 48.69
CA ASN A 301 -9.38 9.20 49.58
C ASN A 301 -9.94 7.80 49.89
N ASP A 302 -11.16 7.48 49.47
CA ASP A 302 -11.73 6.14 49.61
C ASP A 302 -11.20 5.20 48.52
N ASN A 303 -10.81 3.99 48.90
CA ASN A 303 -10.31 2.98 47.98
C ASN A 303 -11.46 2.28 47.24
N ILE A 304 -11.59 2.53 45.93
CA ILE A 304 -12.68 1.98 45.12
C ILE A 304 -12.33 0.60 44.59
N THR A 305 -11.17 0.46 43.95
CA THR A 305 -10.71 -0.81 43.37
C THR A 305 -9.20 -0.80 43.13
N THR A 306 -8.62 -1.97 42.86
CA THR A 306 -7.28 -2.12 42.29
C THR A 306 -7.40 -2.87 40.98
N LEU A 307 -6.94 -2.24 39.90
CA LEU A 307 -6.95 -2.77 38.54
C LEU A 307 -5.66 -3.55 38.27
N PRO A 308 -5.72 -4.87 38.02
CA PRO A 308 -4.52 -5.63 37.66
C PRO A 308 -4.12 -5.35 36.21
N LEU A 309 -2.85 -5.00 35.99
CA LEU A 309 -2.23 -4.89 34.67
C LEU A 309 -1.34 -6.12 34.47
N LEU A 310 -1.73 -6.98 33.53
CA LEU A 310 -1.00 -8.21 33.24
C LEU A 310 0.36 -7.90 32.61
N ALA A 311 1.28 -8.87 32.66
CA ALA A 311 2.53 -8.79 31.93
C ALA A 311 2.29 -8.79 30.41
N ILE A 312 3.12 -8.04 29.68
CA ILE A 312 3.18 -8.10 28.21
C ILE A 312 3.67 -9.48 27.74
N THR A 313 3.41 -9.78 26.47
CA THR A 313 3.88 -11.01 25.78
C THR A 313 4.47 -10.63 24.43
N ASP A 314 5.04 -11.61 23.72
CA ASP A 314 5.62 -11.38 22.39
C ASP A 314 4.63 -10.78 21.38
N SER A 315 3.34 -11.13 21.49
CA SER A 315 2.28 -10.59 20.62
C SER A 315 1.52 -9.41 21.23
N ASN A 316 1.53 -9.22 22.55
CA ASN A 316 0.84 -8.13 23.24
C ASN A 316 1.88 -7.20 23.88
N LEU A 317 2.19 -6.10 23.20
CA LEU A 317 3.24 -5.15 23.62
C LEU A 317 2.75 -4.13 24.67
N ALA A 318 1.46 -4.16 25.01
CA ALA A 318 0.88 -3.46 26.14
C ALA A 318 -0.35 -4.23 26.67
N THR A 319 -0.74 -3.95 27.91
CA THR A 319 -1.94 -4.49 28.54
C THR A 319 -2.80 -3.36 29.10
N GLU A 320 -4.09 -3.60 29.23
CA GLU A 320 -5.03 -2.61 29.77
C GLU A 320 -5.86 -3.17 30.90
N ALA A 321 -6.38 -2.24 31.70
CA ALA A 321 -7.41 -2.50 32.68
C ALA A 321 -8.36 -1.30 32.75
N SER A 322 -9.62 -1.57 33.09
CA SER A 322 -10.62 -0.53 33.21
C SER A 322 -11.57 -0.74 34.39
N PHE A 323 -12.15 0.37 34.83
CA PHE A 323 -13.23 0.43 35.80
C PHE A 323 -14.39 1.19 35.17
N ASN A 324 -15.61 0.67 35.28
CA ASN A 324 -16.83 1.37 34.89
C ASN A 324 -17.95 0.99 35.86
N ASN A 325 -18.19 1.81 36.88
CA ASN A 325 -19.25 1.55 37.85
C ASN A 325 -19.71 2.83 38.55
N ASN A 326 -20.82 2.71 39.27
CA ASN A 326 -21.37 3.77 40.10
C ASN A 326 -20.64 3.87 41.44
N VAL A 327 -20.27 5.08 41.83
CA VAL A 327 -19.59 5.42 43.09
C VAL A 327 -20.40 6.48 43.83
N SER A 328 -20.64 6.27 45.12
CA SER A 328 -21.31 7.25 45.97
C SER A 328 -20.32 8.31 46.42
N VAL A 329 -20.68 9.58 46.27
CA VAL A 329 -19.88 10.74 46.71
C VAL A 329 -20.76 11.71 47.50
N ASN A 330 -20.17 12.44 48.44
CA ASN A 330 -20.88 13.38 49.33
C ASN A 330 -20.44 14.85 49.14
N SER A 331 -19.61 15.13 48.13
CA SER A 331 -19.02 16.44 47.84
C SER A 331 -19.15 16.76 46.36
N SER A 332 -19.40 18.02 46.04
CA SER A 332 -19.41 18.54 44.66
C SER A 332 -18.03 18.54 44.00
N ASN A 333 -16.96 18.61 44.80
CA ASN A 333 -15.60 18.41 44.32
C ASN A 333 -15.24 16.94 44.52
N ILE A 334 -14.87 16.27 43.42
CA ILE A 334 -14.54 14.85 43.37
C ILE A 334 -13.09 14.74 42.89
N SER A 335 -12.22 14.21 43.75
CA SER A 335 -10.82 13.93 43.42
C SER A 335 -10.66 12.44 43.13
N VAL A 336 -10.25 12.10 41.90
CA VAL A 336 -9.90 10.73 41.51
C VAL A 336 -8.38 10.60 41.55
N SER A 337 -7.83 9.75 42.42
CA SER A 337 -6.39 9.48 42.49
C SER A 337 -6.07 8.09 41.98
N LEU A 338 -5.10 8.01 41.08
CA LEU A 338 -4.55 6.78 40.53
C LEU A 338 -3.17 6.56 41.13
N ILE A 339 -2.95 5.37 41.71
CA ILE A 339 -1.70 4.99 42.38
C ILE A 339 -1.16 3.75 41.68
N TYR A 340 -0.02 3.89 41.01
CA TYR A 340 0.62 2.82 40.27
C TYR A 340 1.56 2.01 41.16
N ASP A 341 1.36 0.69 41.19
CA ASP A 341 2.28 -0.27 41.81
C ASP A 341 3.05 -1.02 40.72
N ARG A 342 4.35 -0.74 40.64
CA ARG A 342 5.29 -1.28 39.64
C ARG A 342 5.67 -2.74 39.88
N GLY A 343 5.16 -3.37 40.94
CA GLY A 343 5.51 -4.73 41.30
C GLY A 343 7.03 -4.86 41.49
N SER A 344 7.63 -5.87 40.85
CA SER A 344 9.08 -6.14 40.93
C SER A 344 9.93 -5.36 39.93
N ASN A 345 9.33 -4.64 38.96
CA ASN A 345 10.05 -3.97 37.88
C ASN A 345 10.06 -2.44 38.09
N PRO A 346 11.14 -1.83 38.61
CA PRO A 346 11.17 -0.39 38.88
C PRO A 346 11.07 0.49 37.63
N SER A 347 11.38 -0.03 36.44
CA SER A 347 11.23 0.68 35.17
C SER A 347 9.89 0.41 34.48
N ALA A 348 8.95 -0.29 35.12
CA ALA A 348 7.60 -0.46 34.61
C ALA A 348 6.90 0.89 34.45
N LEU A 349 6.18 1.03 33.33
CA LEU A 349 5.44 2.25 32.98
C LEU A 349 3.94 1.92 32.88
N ALA A 350 3.13 2.89 33.29
CA ALA A 350 1.69 2.91 33.06
C ALA A 350 1.23 4.26 32.53
N TYR A 351 0.05 4.28 31.93
CA TYR A 351 -0.52 5.44 31.24
C TYR A 351 -2.03 5.50 31.50
N VAL A 352 -2.59 6.70 31.39
CA VAL A 352 -4.03 6.93 31.45
C VAL A 352 -4.55 7.09 30.03
N ASP A 353 -5.59 6.33 29.69
CA ASP A 353 -6.38 6.59 28.48
C ASP A 353 -7.30 7.78 28.80
N TYR A 354 -8.31 7.55 29.66
CA TYR A 354 -9.10 8.63 30.24
C TYR A 354 -9.68 8.31 31.62
N VAL A 355 -10.04 9.37 32.33
CA VAL A 355 -10.89 9.36 33.53
C VAL A 355 -12.14 10.18 33.24
N SER A 356 -13.33 9.61 33.41
CA SER A 356 -14.59 10.35 33.22
C SER A 356 -15.61 10.10 34.32
N LEU A 357 -16.42 11.12 34.59
CA LEU A 357 -17.49 11.09 35.57
C LEU A 357 -18.77 11.64 34.95
N GLU A 358 -19.86 10.90 35.11
CA GLU A 358 -21.22 11.38 34.84
C GLU A 358 -22.00 11.49 36.16
N ALA A 359 -22.43 12.71 36.49
CA ALA A 359 -23.11 13.01 37.74
C ALA A 359 -24.45 13.69 37.51
N THR A 360 -25.43 13.42 38.37
CA THR A 360 -26.72 14.13 38.34
C THR A 360 -26.63 15.43 39.12
N ARG A 361 -26.89 16.56 38.45
CA ARG A 361 -26.89 17.90 39.06
C ARG A 361 -28.29 18.52 39.05
N ALA A 362 -28.55 19.40 40.01
CA ALA A 362 -29.73 20.25 39.97
C ALA A 362 -29.66 21.18 38.74
N LEU A 363 -30.79 21.36 38.05
CA LEU A 363 -30.89 22.20 36.86
C LEU A 363 -30.93 23.69 37.28
N LYS A 364 -29.74 24.23 37.51
CA LYS A 364 -29.53 25.57 38.08
C LYS A 364 -28.38 26.27 37.36
N PHE A 365 -28.60 27.52 36.98
CA PHE A 365 -27.58 28.33 36.35
C PHE A 365 -26.45 28.69 37.33
N SER A 366 -25.20 28.54 36.90
CA SER A 366 -24.00 28.68 37.73
C SER A 366 -23.00 29.72 37.19
N GLY A 367 -23.45 30.67 36.38
CA GLY A 367 -22.66 31.82 35.92
C GLY A 367 -21.97 31.64 34.56
N GLN A 368 -22.01 30.45 33.97
CA GLN A 368 -21.48 30.15 32.65
C GLN A 368 -22.51 29.39 31.80
N GLN A 369 -22.36 29.43 30.48
CA GLN A 369 -23.15 28.57 29.60
C GLN A 369 -22.82 27.09 29.86
N PHE A 370 -23.81 26.22 29.72
CA PHE A 370 -23.61 24.78 29.66
C PHE A 370 -24.78 24.12 28.93
N THR A 371 -24.53 22.91 28.44
CA THR A 371 -25.55 22.06 27.83
C THR A 371 -26.11 21.10 28.86
N PHE A 372 -27.42 20.83 28.82
CA PHE A 372 -28.08 19.88 29.70
C PHE A 372 -29.01 18.95 28.93
N LYS A 373 -29.07 17.70 29.41
CA LYS A 373 -29.96 16.63 28.95
C LYS A 373 -30.37 15.78 30.14
N ASN A 374 -31.56 15.20 30.11
CA ASN A 374 -32.05 14.34 31.18
C ASN A 374 -32.38 12.95 30.62
N LYS A 375 -31.65 11.92 31.03
CA LYS A 375 -31.77 10.54 30.54
C LYS A 375 -33.06 9.86 31.00
N ALA A 376 -33.69 10.29 32.10
CA ALA A 376 -34.94 9.71 32.58
C ALA A 376 -36.09 9.88 31.55
N VAL A 377 -35.99 10.85 30.64
CA VAL A 377 -37.04 11.13 29.65
C VAL A 377 -37.18 10.05 28.58
N THR A 378 -36.14 9.23 28.33
CA THR A 378 -36.14 8.24 27.23
C THR A 378 -37.03 7.03 27.52
N GLN A 379 -37.29 6.76 28.80
CA GLN A 379 -38.12 5.65 29.27
C GLN A 379 -39.57 6.06 29.57
N MET A 380 -39.91 7.33 29.30
CA MET A 380 -41.19 7.94 29.64
C MET A 380 -41.91 8.40 28.37
N SER A 381 -43.22 8.61 28.45
CA SER A 381 -44.04 9.19 27.37
C SER A 381 -44.90 10.32 27.94
N GLY A 382 -45.40 11.22 27.09
CA GLY A 382 -46.17 12.40 27.51
C GLY A 382 -45.37 13.69 27.46
N ILE A 383 -45.68 14.64 28.35
CA ILE A 383 -45.10 15.99 28.39
C ILE A 383 -44.29 16.17 29.67
N GLY A 384 -43.00 16.52 29.52
CA GLY A 384 -42.14 16.94 30.62
C GLY A 384 -42.03 18.45 30.72
N GLN A 385 -42.00 18.99 31.95
CA GLN A 385 -41.69 20.39 32.20
C GLN A 385 -40.26 20.52 32.75
N TYR A 386 -39.39 21.19 32.00
CA TYR A 386 -38.08 21.60 32.49
C TYR A 386 -38.22 22.88 33.30
N THR A 387 -37.58 22.95 34.46
CA THR A 387 -37.47 24.18 35.26
C THR A 387 -36.00 24.45 35.59
N VAL A 388 -35.48 25.55 35.05
CA VAL A 388 -34.12 26.03 35.32
C VAL A 388 -34.19 27.18 36.32
N THR A 389 -33.43 27.08 37.40
CA THR A 389 -33.38 28.12 38.45
C THR A 389 -32.14 29.00 38.33
N ASN A 390 -32.17 30.18 38.98
CA ASN A 390 -31.12 31.21 38.95
C ASN A 390 -30.89 31.85 37.56
N THR A 391 -31.95 31.99 36.75
CA THR A 391 -31.83 32.37 35.32
C THR A 391 -31.86 33.86 35.03
N SER A 392 -31.72 34.75 36.02
CA SER A 392 -31.82 36.21 35.80
C SER A 392 -30.74 36.77 34.85
N GLN A 393 -29.63 36.06 34.68
CA GLN A 393 -28.55 36.40 33.73
C GLN A 393 -28.49 35.44 32.52
N VAL A 394 -29.52 34.59 32.36
CA VAL A 394 -29.71 33.74 31.18
C VAL A 394 -30.69 34.44 30.27
N HIS A 395 -30.23 34.84 29.07
CA HIS A 395 -31.08 35.51 28.10
C HIS A 395 -31.97 34.53 27.34
N GLU A 396 -31.46 33.34 27.03
CA GLU A 396 -32.18 32.35 26.24
C GLU A 396 -31.84 30.92 26.65
N ILE A 397 -32.75 30.00 26.37
CA ILE A 397 -32.47 28.56 26.33
C ILE A 397 -32.61 28.12 24.88
N TRP A 398 -31.59 27.45 24.34
CA TRP A 398 -31.60 26.91 22.99
C TRP A 398 -31.81 25.41 23.01
N ASN A 399 -32.67 24.87 22.15
CA ASN A 399 -32.70 23.45 21.83
C ASN A 399 -31.67 23.19 20.73
N VAL A 400 -30.66 22.41 21.06
CA VAL A 400 -29.47 22.12 20.23
C VAL A 400 -29.40 20.64 19.85
N THR A 401 -30.53 19.93 19.94
CA THR A 401 -30.63 18.51 19.53
C THR A 401 -30.33 18.34 18.04
N ASP A 402 -30.76 19.31 17.22
CA ASP A 402 -30.39 19.44 15.81
C ASP A 402 -29.54 20.71 15.67
N ILE A 403 -28.24 20.53 15.43
CA ILE A 403 -27.26 21.62 15.35
C ILE A 403 -27.46 22.54 14.14
N TYR A 404 -28.22 22.09 13.13
CA TYR A 404 -28.54 22.88 11.94
C TYR A 404 -29.80 23.73 12.17
N ASN A 405 -30.76 23.21 12.94
CA ASN A 405 -32.07 23.80 13.19
C ASN A 405 -32.26 24.21 14.67
N VAL A 406 -31.27 24.93 15.22
CA VAL A 406 -31.34 25.44 16.58
C VAL A 406 -32.56 26.35 16.76
N THR A 407 -33.28 26.14 17.85
CA THR A 407 -34.49 26.88 18.23
C THR A 407 -34.38 27.39 19.66
N ASN A 408 -35.14 28.43 20.05
CA ASN A 408 -34.95 29.09 21.34
C ASN A 408 -36.23 29.33 22.17
N LEU A 409 -35.99 29.69 23.43
CA LEU A 409 -36.91 30.32 24.36
C LEU A 409 -36.23 31.54 24.97
N VAL A 410 -36.84 32.71 24.84
CA VAL A 410 -36.28 33.98 25.34
C VAL A 410 -36.76 34.27 26.76
N ASN A 411 -35.85 34.67 27.64
CA ASN A 411 -36.13 35.16 28.99
C ASN A 411 -36.31 36.68 28.98
N THR A 412 -37.44 37.14 28.44
CA THR A 412 -37.70 38.57 28.20
C THR A 412 -37.67 39.42 29.48
N ASP A 413 -38.08 38.85 30.61
CA ASP A 413 -38.23 39.57 31.89
C ASP A 413 -37.04 39.36 32.84
N ASN A 414 -35.96 38.70 32.37
CA ASN A 414 -34.82 38.28 33.22
C ASN A 414 -35.30 37.53 34.48
N SER A 415 -36.30 36.64 34.32
CA SER A 415 -36.89 35.88 35.40
C SER A 415 -35.83 35.02 36.10
N PRO A 416 -35.83 34.95 37.46
CA PRO A 416 -34.90 34.11 38.21
C PRO A 416 -35.22 32.61 38.10
N SER A 417 -36.34 32.24 37.50
CA SER A 417 -36.70 30.85 37.17
C SER A 417 -37.37 30.81 35.80
N LEU A 418 -36.91 29.93 34.93
CA LEU A 418 -37.43 29.76 33.57
C LEU A 418 -37.90 28.32 33.38
N SER A 419 -39.13 28.15 32.90
CA SER A 419 -39.73 26.83 32.67
C SER A 419 -40.26 26.69 31.25
N PHE A 420 -40.18 25.48 30.69
CA PHE A 420 -40.71 25.15 29.37
C PHE A 420 -41.11 23.68 29.27
N THR A 421 -42.00 23.35 28.34
CA THR A 421 -42.44 21.97 28.11
C THR A 421 -41.76 21.33 26.90
N SER A 422 -41.56 20.01 26.97
CA SER A 422 -41.06 19.19 25.85
C SER A 422 -41.74 17.81 25.87
N SER A 423 -41.88 17.21 24.70
CA SER A 423 -42.24 15.80 24.55
C SER A 423 -41.22 14.88 25.23
N LEU A 424 -41.69 13.87 25.95
CA LEU A 424 -40.89 12.76 26.49
C LEU A 424 -40.71 11.66 25.42
N GLY A 425 -39.84 10.69 25.69
CA GLY A 425 -39.56 9.54 24.80
C GLY A 425 -38.40 9.73 23.84
N THR A 426 -37.82 10.94 23.76
CA THR A 426 -36.63 11.22 22.97
C THR A 426 -35.69 12.12 23.76
N LEU A 427 -34.41 11.75 23.82
CA LEU A 427 -33.41 12.57 24.49
C LEU A 427 -33.18 13.85 23.68
N LYS A 428 -33.32 14.99 24.33
CA LYS A 428 -33.04 16.31 23.75
C LYS A 428 -31.94 17.00 24.54
N SER A 429 -31.14 17.80 23.84
CA SER A 429 -30.07 18.60 24.40
C SER A 429 -30.45 20.08 24.33
N TYR A 430 -30.26 20.79 25.44
CA TYR A 430 -30.54 22.22 25.55
C TYR A 430 -29.29 22.97 26.03
N ALA A 431 -29.08 24.20 25.57
CA ALA A 431 -27.97 25.06 25.97
C ALA A 431 -28.49 26.34 26.66
N LEU A 432 -27.90 26.71 27.79
CA LEU A 432 -28.16 28.01 28.43
C LEU A 432 -27.32 29.10 27.80
N VAL A 433 -27.95 30.18 27.36
CA VAL A 433 -27.30 31.29 26.65
C VAL A 433 -27.18 32.50 27.56
N THR A 434 -25.95 32.93 27.84
CA THR A 434 -25.64 34.04 28.74
C THR A 434 -24.51 34.92 28.15
N PRO A 435 -24.57 36.25 28.31
CA PRO A 435 -23.54 37.14 27.77
C PRO A 435 -22.28 37.15 28.64
N LEU A 436 -22.32 36.52 29.82
CA LEU A 436 -21.20 36.44 30.74
C LEU A 436 -20.04 35.58 30.21
N ASN A 437 -20.32 34.67 29.27
CA ASN A 437 -19.35 33.67 28.83
C ASN A 437 -19.67 33.16 27.42
N TYR A 438 -19.78 34.04 26.43
CA TYR A 438 -19.74 33.59 25.04
C TYR A 438 -18.33 33.12 24.69
N TYR A 439 -18.23 32.03 23.95
CA TYR A 439 -16.96 31.61 23.37
C TYR A 439 -16.64 32.45 22.12
N GLU A 440 -15.36 32.62 21.81
CA GLU A 440 -14.92 33.34 20.63
C GLU A 440 -14.33 32.35 19.62
N PRO A 441 -14.72 32.43 18.33
CA PRO A 441 -14.08 31.64 17.28
C PRO A 441 -12.65 32.11 17.02
N ILE A 442 -11.88 31.27 16.34
CA ILE A 442 -10.46 31.52 16.05
C ILE A 442 -10.27 31.67 14.53
N LEU A 443 -9.46 32.65 14.13
CA LEU A 443 -9.14 32.90 12.72
C LEU A 443 -8.33 31.75 12.14
N ALA A 444 -8.74 31.26 10.97
CA ALA A 444 -7.94 30.34 10.19
C ALA A 444 -6.72 31.05 9.58
N ALA A 445 -5.60 30.34 9.41
CA ALA A 445 -4.40 30.90 8.77
C ALA A 445 -4.68 31.42 7.34
N ASN A 446 -5.58 30.75 6.62
CA ASN A 446 -6.20 31.25 5.40
C ASN A 446 -7.72 31.20 5.56
N SER A 447 -8.35 32.36 5.64
CA SER A 447 -9.79 32.48 5.81
C SER A 447 -10.58 32.39 4.51
N THR A 448 -9.98 32.40 3.32
CA THR A 448 -10.76 32.31 2.06
C THR A 448 -10.96 30.85 1.65
N VAL A 449 -12.17 30.52 1.17
CA VAL A 449 -12.48 29.23 0.56
C VAL A 449 -12.87 29.46 -0.90
N TYR A 450 -12.20 28.78 -1.82
CA TYR A 450 -12.51 28.88 -3.24
C TYR A 450 -13.75 28.07 -3.59
N ASN A 451 -14.52 28.55 -4.56
CA ASN A 451 -15.67 27.82 -5.06
C ASN A 451 -15.23 26.52 -5.71
N GLN A 452 -15.93 25.43 -5.40
CA GLN A 452 -15.69 24.10 -5.96
C GLN A 452 -17.00 23.32 -6.06
N ASN A 453 -17.02 22.28 -6.90
CA ASN A 453 -18.23 21.54 -7.20
C ASN A 453 -17.93 20.09 -7.64
N ILE A 454 -17.25 19.33 -6.79
CA ILE A 454 -17.02 17.89 -7.00
C ILE A 454 -18.37 17.20 -7.24
N LYS A 455 -19.34 17.38 -6.34
CA LYS A 455 -20.65 16.70 -6.43
C LYS A 455 -21.33 16.90 -7.79
N GLY A 456 -21.33 18.11 -8.33
CA GLY A 456 -22.01 18.43 -9.60
C GLY A 456 -21.17 18.21 -10.87
N ASN A 457 -19.85 18.07 -10.77
CA ASN A 457 -18.94 18.02 -11.92
C ASN A 457 -18.07 16.76 -12.00
N ILE A 458 -18.07 15.88 -10.99
CA ILE A 458 -17.17 14.73 -10.95
C ILE A 458 -17.35 13.82 -12.19
N PHE A 459 -18.60 13.61 -12.62
CA PHE A 459 -18.97 12.85 -13.82
C PHE A 459 -18.90 13.66 -15.12
N LYS A 460 -18.31 14.86 -15.14
CA LYS A 460 -18.17 15.66 -16.38
C LYS A 460 -16.75 15.56 -16.92
N ASN A 461 -16.62 15.35 -18.23
CA ASN A 461 -15.34 15.51 -18.93
C ASN A 461 -15.04 17.00 -19.20
N ALA A 462 -13.90 17.28 -19.85
CA ALA A 462 -13.48 18.65 -20.17
C ALA A 462 -14.45 19.38 -21.14
N GLN A 463 -15.24 18.63 -21.90
CA GLN A 463 -16.26 19.11 -22.84
C GLN A 463 -17.63 19.28 -22.16
N GLY A 464 -17.77 18.89 -20.89
CA GLY A 464 -19.01 18.97 -20.12
C GLY A 464 -19.98 17.80 -20.32
N GLU A 465 -19.56 16.73 -21.00
CA GLU A 465 -20.36 15.53 -21.23
C GLU A 465 -20.29 14.60 -20.00
N THR A 466 -21.39 13.90 -19.74
CA THR A 466 -21.45 12.94 -18.63
C THR A 466 -20.67 11.66 -18.99
N ILE A 467 -19.74 11.28 -18.12
CA ILE A 467 -18.93 10.08 -18.22
C ILE A 467 -18.82 9.41 -16.85
N ASP A 468 -19.01 8.09 -16.80
CA ASP A 468 -18.76 7.30 -15.59
C ASP A 468 -17.27 7.25 -15.28
N ILE A 469 -16.93 6.92 -14.04
CA ILE A 469 -15.55 6.97 -13.54
C ILE A 469 -15.14 5.56 -13.15
N ASP A 470 -14.10 5.06 -13.81
CA ASP A 470 -13.57 3.72 -13.57
C ASP A 470 -12.52 3.73 -12.44
N TYR A 471 -11.83 4.87 -12.24
CA TYR A 471 -10.68 4.99 -11.34
C TYR A 471 -10.60 6.37 -10.69
N ILE A 472 -10.47 6.41 -9.36
CA ILE A 472 -10.15 7.62 -8.58
C ILE A 472 -8.76 7.51 -7.96
N ILE A 473 -7.99 8.59 -8.05
CA ILE A 473 -6.73 8.79 -7.31
C ILE A 473 -6.96 9.89 -6.26
N VAL A 474 -6.73 9.56 -4.98
CA VAL A 474 -6.80 10.49 -3.85
C VAL A 474 -5.38 10.84 -3.40
N THR A 475 -5.06 12.13 -3.29
CA THR A 475 -3.67 12.57 -3.04
C THR A 475 -3.61 13.91 -2.28
N PRO A 476 -2.54 14.27 -1.57
CA PRO A 476 -2.36 15.64 -1.09
C PRO A 476 -2.06 16.61 -2.26
N THR A 477 -2.32 17.90 -2.06
CA THR A 477 -2.07 18.93 -3.08
C THR A 477 -0.60 18.97 -3.53
N SER A 478 0.34 18.65 -2.64
CA SER A 478 1.79 18.60 -2.92
C SER A 478 2.19 17.53 -3.95
N LEU A 479 1.41 16.44 -4.08
CA LEU A 479 1.72 15.32 -4.97
C LEU A 479 0.83 15.26 -6.22
N LYS A 480 -0.15 16.18 -6.35
CA LYS A 480 -1.15 16.19 -7.44
C LYS A 480 -0.53 16.08 -8.84
N GLY A 481 0.64 16.69 -9.08
CA GLY A 481 1.32 16.63 -10.37
C GLY A 481 1.70 15.21 -10.79
N GLN A 482 2.26 14.41 -9.88
CA GLN A 482 2.64 13.02 -10.16
C GLN A 482 1.41 12.09 -10.18
N ALA A 483 0.42 12.35 -9.33
CA ALA A 483 -0.87 11.65 -9.40
C ALA A 483 -1.58 11.84 -10.76
N GLU A 484 -1.51 13.04 -11.37
CA GLU A 484 -2.03 13.25 -12.72
C GLU A 484 -1.19 12.58 -13.81
N ARG A 485 0.14 12.42 -13.63
CA ARG A 485 0.96 11.58 -14.52
C ARG A 485 0.51 10.11 -14.44
N LEU A 486 0.32 9.57 -13.24
CA LEU A 486 -0.22 8.20 -13.09
C LEU A 486 -1.61 8.06 -13.71
N ALA A 487 -2.49 9.06 -13.52
CA ALA A 487 -3.79 9.08 -14.16
C ALA A 487 -3.68 9.08 -15.69
N GLN A 488 -2.71 9.80 -16.25
CA GLN A 488 -2.48 9.84 -17.69
C GLN A 488 -1.99 8.48 -18.23
N ILE A 489 -1.10 7.80 -17.52
CA ILE A 489 -0.66 6.43 -17.86
C ILE A 489 -1.89 5.51 -17.95
N ASN A 490 -2.78 5.57 -16.96
CA ASN A 490 -3.99 4.73 -16.92
C ASN A 490 -5.05 5.08 -17.98
N ARG A 491 -5.17 6.36 -18.35
CA ARG A 491 -6.02 6.78 -19.47
C ARG A 491 -5.52 6.22 -20.80
N VAL A 492 -4.20 6.14 -21.00
CA VAL A 492 -3.58 5.71 -22.26
C VAL A 492 -3.45 4.19 -22.33
N ASN A 493 -2.86 3.56 -21.31
CA ASN A 493 -2.49 2.15 -21.35
C ASN A 493 -3.63 1.22 -20.92
N ASN A 494 -4.51 1.68 -20.01
CA ASN A 494 -5.61 0.87 -19.47
C ASN A 494 -7.00 1.33 -19.94
N ASN A 495 -7.07 2.40 -20.75
CA ASN A 495 -8.32 2.97 -21.28
C ASN A 495 -9.38 3.27 -20.20
N LEU A 496 -8.94 3.83 -19.06
CA LEU A 496 -9.81 4.12 -17.91
C LEU A 496 -10.21 5.60 -17.83
N ASN A 497 -11.42 5.86 -17.35
CA ASN A 497 -11.85 7.21 -16.98
C ASN A 497 -11.34 7.56 -15.58
N VAL A 498 -10.20 8.25 -15.52
CA VAL A 498 -9.49 8.55 -14.25
C VAL A 498 -9.75 9.97 -13.75
N LYS A 499 -10.10 10.11 -12.46
CA LYS A 499 -10.21 11.39 -11.76
C LYS A 499 -9.20 11.49 -10.61
N VAL A 500 -8.46 12.60 -10.55
CA VAL A 500 -7.57 12.92 -9.42
C VAL A 500 -8.24 13.96 -8.53
N LEU A 501 -8.30 13.69 -7.23
CA LEU A 501 -8.91 14.57 -6.24
C LEU A 501 -7.96 14.76 -5.06
N THR A 502 -7.82 16.01 -4.63
CA THR A 502 -6.97 16.32 -3.47
C THR A 502 -7.75 16.23 -2.16
N LEU A 503 -7.08 15.82 -1.08
CA LEU A 503 -7.69 15.78 0.26
C LEU A 503 -8.35 17.11 0.66
N ASN A 504 -7.74 18.24 0.33
CA ASN A 504 -8.30 19.57 0.62
C ASN A 504 -9.64 19.81 -0.10
N GLU A 505 -9.74 19.42 -1.38
CA GLU A 505 -10.98 19.52 -2.16
C GLU A 505 -12.07 18.62 -1.55
N ILE A 506 -11.71 17.39 -1.19
CA ILE A 506 -12.59 16.40 -0.55
C ILE A 506 -13.12 16.92 0.79
N TYR A 507 -12.24 17.30 1.71
CA TYR A 507 -12.63 17.74 3.04
C TYR A 507 -13.48 19.01 2.98
N ALA A 508 -13.17 19.96 2.10
CA ALA A 508 -13.96 21.17 1.99
C ALA A 508 -15.43 20.89 1.61
N GLU A 509 -15.70 19.87 0.78
CA GLU A 509 -17.06 19.53 0.34
C GLU A 509 -17.76 18.45 1.16
N PHE A 510 -17.03 17.52 1.79
CA PHE A 510 -17.61 16.37 2.50
C PHE A 510 -17.50 16.46 4.03
N SER A 511 -16.72 17.41 4.57
CA SER A 511 -16.52 17.56 6.01
C SER A 511 -16.33 19.01 6.48
N THR A 512 -16.63 20.02 5.65
CA THR A 512 -16.42 21.45 5.97
C THR A 512 -14.95 21.77 6.29
N SER A 513 -14.00 21.18 5.55
CA SER A 513 -12.54 21.29 5.77
C SER A 513 -12.01 20.64 7.06
N ASN A 514 -12.81 19.82 7.76
CA ASN A 514 -12.32 19.00 8.87
C ASN A 514 -11.69 17.71 8.32
N PRO A 515 -10.40 17.43 8.58
CA PRO A 515 -9.81 16.14 8.20
C PRO A 515 -10.56 15.00 8.88
N ASP A 516 -10.99 14.00 8.10
CA ASP A 516 -11.65 12.79 8.59
C ASP A 516 -11.67 11.74 7.47
N ILE A 517 -11.27 10.50 7.78
CA ILE A 517 -11.23 9.40 6.80
C ILE A 517 -12.64 9.08 6.22
N GLY A 518 -13.69 9.30 7.00
CA GLY A 518 -15.07 9.12 6.58
C GLY A 518 -15.46 10.05 5.44
N ALA A 519 -14.80 11.20 5.27
CA ALA A 519 -15.04 12.12 4.16
C ALA A 519 -14.52 11.54 2.83
N ILE A 520 -13.37 10.88 2.85
CA ILE A 520 -12.79 10.17 1.70
C ILE A 520 -13.73 9.03 1.29
N ARG A 521 -14.12 8.16 2.25
CA ARG A 521 -15.10 7.09 2.00
C ARG A 521 -16.41 7.65 1.45
N ASN A 522 -16.94 8.72 2.02
CA ASN A 522 -18.21 9.32 1.57
C ASN A 522 -18.16 9.85 0.13
N LEU A 523 -17.01 10.36 -0.32
CA LEU A 523 -16.78 10.71 -1.72
C LEU A 523 -16.77 9.45 -2.61
N VAL A 524 -16.00 8.43 -2.24
CA VAL A 524 -15.90 7.20 -3.03
C VAL A 524 -17.28 6.56 -3.17
N LYS A 525 -18.03 6.48 -2.06
CA LYS A 525 -19.42 6.03 -2.05
C LYS A 525 -20.35 6.90 -2.89
N TYR A 526 -20.17 8.23 -2.86
CA TYR A 526 -20.95 9.14 -3.70
C TYR A 526 -20.75 8.84 -5.19
N VAL A 527 -19.53 8.53 -5.62
CA VAL A 527 -19.25 8.15 -7.02
C VAL A 527 -19.81 6.76 -7.33
N TYR A 528 -19.59 5.77 -6.46
CA TYR A 528 -20.09 4.41 -6.64
C TYR A 528 -21.62 4.34 -6.76
N ASP A 529 -22.35 5.07 -5.90
CA ASP A 529 -23.82 5.07 -5.88
C ASP A 529 -24.46 5.82 -7.07
N ASN A 530 -23.70 6.68 -7.76
CA ASN A 530 -24.20 7.54 -8.85
C ASN A 530 -23.74 7.12 -10.26
N ALA A 531 -23.07 5.98 -10.39
CA ALA A 531 -22.76 5.41 -11.71
C ALA A 531 -24.04 5.17 -12.53
N SER A 532 -23.95 5.30 -13.85
CA SER A 532 -25.11 5.20 -14.74
C SER A 532 -25.76 3.80 -14.76
N SER A 533 -24.97 2.75 -14.48
CA SER A 533 -25.40 1.37 -14.28
C SER A 533 -24.41 0.61 -13.37
N PRO A 534 -24.81 -0.56 -12.78
CA PRO A 534 -23.93 -1.33 -11.90
C PRO A 534 -22.58 -1.74 -12.53
N ASP A 535 -22.56 -2.11 -13.81
CA ASP A 535 -21.35 -2.49 -14.56
C ASP A 535 -20.40 -1.30 -14.86
N LYS A 536 -20.87 -0.07 -14.63
CA LYS A 536 -20.12 1.18 -14.80
C LYS A 536 -19.67 1.81 -13.48
N ARG A 537 -19.85 1.09 -12.38
CA ARG A 537 -19.37 1.52 -11.07
C ARG A 537 -17.85 1.62 -11.04
N LEU A 538 -17.38 2.46 -10.13
CA LEU A 538 -15.97 2.64 -9.81
C LEU A 538 -15.30 1.29 -9.56
N LYS A 539 -14.19 1.02 -10.23
CA LYS A 539 -13.46 -0.25 -10.16
C LYS A 539 -12.21 -0.16 -9.30
N TYR A 540 -11.50 0.97 -9.40
CA TYR A 540 -10.20 1.18 -8.78
C TYR A 540 -10.17 2.43 -7.89
N LEU A 541 -9.49 2.33 -6.76
CA LEU A 541 -9.15 3.46 -5.89
C LEU A 541 -7.67 3.42 -5.54
N CYS A 542 -6.95 4.50 -5.86
CA CYS A 542 -5.55 4.67 -5.46
C CYS A 542 -5.43 5.73 -4.37
N LEU A 543 -4.76 5.35 -3.30
CA LEU A 543 -4.29 6.26 -2.26
C LEU A 543 -2.85 6.64 -2.59
N PHE A 544 -2.67 7.82 -3.17
CA PHE A 544 -1.38 8.29 -3.66
C PHE A 544 -0.70 9.17 -2.61
N GLY A 545 0.11 8.53 -1.80
CA GLY A 545 0.83 9.09 -0.66
C GLY A 545 0.97 8.06 0.45
N ASP A 546 2.00 8.22 1.26
CA ASP A 546 2.24 7.36 2.42
C ASP A 546 1.23 7.58 3.57
N GLY A 547 1.22 6.68 4.55
CA GLY A 547 0.31 6.67 5.70
C GLY A 547 1.07 6.71 7.04
N SER A 548 0.35 6.93 8.14
CA SER A 548 0.94 6.85 9.48
C SER A 548 -0.13 6.62 10.55
N PHE A 549 0.26 5.98 11.65
CA PHE A 549 -0.58 5.83 12.86
C PHE A 549 -0.96 7.15 13.52
N ASP A 550 -0.32 8.26 13.15
CA ASP A 550 -0.57 9.57 13.69
C ASP A 550 -1.27 10.52 12.71
N TYR A 551 -2.60 10.60 12.86
CA TYR A 551 -3.42 11.48 12.03
C TYR A 551 -3.15 12.97 12.23
N LYS A 552 -2.65 13.41 13.40
CA LYS A 552 -2.60 14.84 13.78
C LYS A 552 -1.21 15.44 13.77
N ASP A 553 -0.21 14.74 13.24
CA ASP A 553 1.14 15.27 13.09
C ASP A 553 1.80 15.65 14.44
N ARG A 554 1.67 14.76 15.42
CA ARG A 554 2.26 14.82 16.77
C ARG A 554 3.70 14.27 16.79
N ILE A 555 4.03 13.30 15.95
CA ILE A 555 5.37 12.69 15.87
C ILE A 555 6.29 13.44 14.89
N PRO A 556 7.62 13.42 15.09
CA PRO A 556 8.56 14.01 14.14
C PRO A 556 8.57 13.23 12.82
N ASN A 557 8.79 13.94 11.71
CA ASN A 557 8.88 13.37 10.35
C ASN A 557 7.68 12.50 9.97
N ASN A 558 6.48 12.89 10.39
CA ASN A 558 5.28 12.13 10.08
C ASN A 558 5.03 12.08 8.55
N THR A 559 4.65 10.91 8.04
CA THR A 559 4.34 10.69 6.61
C THR A 559 2.85 10.48 6.35
N ASN A 560 1.96 10.95 7.24
CA ASN A 560 0.50 10.88 7.07
C ASN A 560 -0.02 11.77 5.91
N LEU A 561 0.29 11.39 4.67
CA LEU A 561 -0.07 12.13 3.46
C LEU A 561 -1.44 11.73 2.93
N VAL A 562 -1.78 10.45 2.99
CA VAL A 562 -3.12 9.92 2.74
C VAL A 562 -3.49 8.92 3.85
N PRO A 563 -4.41 9.26 4.76
CA PRO A 563 -4.67 8.45 5.96
C PRO A 563 -5.30 7.10 5.63
N SER A 564 -4.92 6.05 6.36
CA SER A 564 -5.58 4.73 6.37
C SER A 564 -6.63 4.65 7.47
N TRP A 565 -7.46 3.61 7.49
CA TRP A 565 -8.25 3.28 8.68
C TRP A 565 -7.40 2.48 9.68
N HIS A 566 -7.49 2.81 10.96
CA HIS A 566 -6.75 2.14 12.04
C HIS A 566 -7.72 1.49 13.03
N ALA A 567 -7.46 0.25 13.42
CA ALA A 567 -8.24 -0.45 14.42
C ALA A 567 -8.20 0.24 15.79
N TYR A 568 -9.26 0.06 16.59
CA TYR A 568 -9.28 0.50 17.98
C TYR A 568 -8.24 -0.27 18.82
N ASN A 569 -8.14 -1.59 18.63
CA ASN A 569 -7.06 -2.36 19.27
C ASN A 569 -5.70 -1.81 18.81
N SER A 570 -4.82 -1.54 19.78
CA SER A 570 -3.57 -0.80 19.58
C SER A 570 -2.38 -1.44 20.31
N PHE A 571 -2.53 -2.67 20.81
CA PHE A 571 -1.51 -3.32 21.67
C PHE A 571 -0.99 -4.65 21.16
N ASN A 572 -1.75 -5.31 20.29
CA ASN A 572 -1.50 -6.68 19.86
C ASN A 572 -1.14 -6.74 18.37
N LEU A 573 -0.01 -7.39 18.03
CA LEU A 573 0.54 -7.40 16.66
C LEU A 573 -0.27 -8.23 15.65
N THR A 574 -1.22 -9.07 16.10
CA THR A 574 -2.09 -9.88 15.23
C THR A 574 -3.48 -9.29 15.02
N ASN A 575 -3.95 -8.42 15.93
CA ASN A 575 -5.31 -7.88 15.95
C ASN A 575 -5.36 -6.34 15.92
N SER A 576 -4.22 -5.66 16.08
CA SER A 576 -4.11 -4.19 15.93
C SER A 576 -3.61 -3.91 14.52
N PHE A 577 -4.55 -3.65 13.62
CA PHE A 577 -4.27 -3.55 12.20
C PHE A 577 -4.74 -2.25 11.59
N ILE A 578 -4.16 -1.98 10.42
CA ILE A 578 -4.57 -0.92 9.52
C ILE A 578 -5.28 -1.52 8.32
N SER A 579 -6.10 -0.75 7.63
CA SER A 579 -6.73 -1.22 6.39
C SER A 579 -7.17 -0.07 5.49
N ASP A 580 -6.84 -0.16 4.21
CA ASP A 580 -7.43 0.71 3.18
C ASP A 580 -8.74 0.12 2.63
N ASP A 581 -9.11 -1.11 3.02
CA ASP A 581 -10.34 -1.77 2.61
C ASP A 581 -11.58 -0.95 3.02
N PHE A 582 -11.48 -0.16 4.09
CA PHE A 582 -12.53 0.76 4.54
C PHE A 582 -13.06 1.68 3.43
N TYR A 583 -12.19 2.07 2.49
CA TYR A 583 -12.57 2.93 1.37
C TYR A 583 -13.20 2.16 0.19
N GLY A 584 -13.16 0.82 0.20
CA GLY A 584 -13.69 -0.04 -0.85
C GLY A 584 -14.97 -0.80 -0.49
N MET A 585 -15.48 -0.65 0.72
CA MET A 585 -16.73 -1.27 1.22
C MET A 585 -17.93 -0.33 1.02
N MET A 586 -18.69 -0.52 -0.05
CA MET A 586 -19.67 0.48 -0.51
C MET A 586 -21.11 0.16 -0.13
N ASP A 587 -21.40 -1.04 0.39
CA ASP A 587 -22.77 -1.43 0.68
C ASP A 587 -23.35 -0.72 1.90
N PHE A 588 -24.67 -0.60 1.91
CA PHE A 588 -25.40 0.18 2.93
C PHE A 588 -25.14 -0.27 4.37
N ASN A 589 -24.93 -1.57 4.61
CA ASN A 589 -24.75 -2.12 5.97
C ASN A 589 -23.27 -2.41 6.31
N GLU A 590 -22.32 -1.83 5.58
CA GLU A 590 -20.88 -2.03 5.77
C GLU A 590 -20.20 -0.79 6.37
N GLY A 591 -18.91 -0.93 6.68
CA GLY A 591 -18.01 0.17 7.05
C GLY A 591 -17.56 0.12 8.51
N ASP A 592 -18.21 -0.70 9.35
CA ASP A 592 -17.76 -0.99 10.72
C ASP A 592 -16.58 -1.97 10.76
N MET A 593 -16.12 -2.42 9.59
CA MET A 593 -15.08 -3.43 9.44
C MET A 593 -15.52 -4.74 10.11
N SER A 594 -16.77 -5.16 9.92
CA SER A 594 -17.23 -6.49 10.36
C SER A 594 -16.70 -7.60 9.44
N ILE A 595 -16.62 -8.85 9.92
CA ILE A 595 -16.20 -10.00 9.07
C ILE A 595 -17.17 -10.20 7.88
N SER A 596 -18.43 -9.80 8.04
CA SER A 596 -19.42 -9.86 6.97
C SER A 596 -19.11 -8.93 5.80
N ASP A 597 -18.40 -7.82 6.02
CA ASP A 597 -18.20 -6.77 5.02
C ASP A 597 -17.31 -7.27 3.88
N LYS A 598 -17.55 -6.81 2.67
CA LYS A 598 -16.90 -7.25 1.45
C LYS A 598 -16.43 -6.05 0.63
N LEU A 599 -15.42 -6.26 -0.21
CA LEU A 599 -14.86 -5.21 -1.04
C LEU A 599 -15.56 -5.14 -2.40
N ASP A 600 -16.08 -3.97 -2.74
CA ASP A 600 -16.61 -3.64 -4.05
C ASP A 600 -15.53 -3.13 -5.02
N ILE A 601 -14.54 -2.41 -4.49
CA ILE A 601 -13.53 -1.67 -5.24
C ILE A 601 -12.15 -2.26 -4.96
N ALA A 602 -11.32 -2.41 -5.99
CA ALA A 602 -9.93 -2.79 -5.84
C ALA A 602 -9.10 -1.58 -5.39
N VAL A 603 -8.42 -1.70 -4.25
CA VAL A 603 -7.70 -0.61 -3.60
C VAL A 603 -6.20 -0.86 -3.68
N GLY A 604 -5.44 0.19 -4.00
CA GLY A 604 -3.98 0.16 -4.02
C GLY A 604 -3.39 1.46 -3.48
N ARG A 605 -2.14 1.40 -3.01
CA ARG A 605 -1.45 2.55 -2.42
C ARG A 605 -0.09 2.78 -3.07
N ILE A 606 0.20 4.04 -3.42
CA ILE A 606 1.55 4.47 -3.81
C ILE A 606 2.20 5.09 -2.57
N LEU A 607 3.24 4.46 -2.03
CA LEU A 607 3.99 4.91 -0.85
C LEU A 607 4.95 6.06 -1.20
N ALA A 608 4.40 7.19 -1.63
CA ALA A 608 5.19 8.39 -1.91
C ALA A 608 5.23 9.33 -0.70
N GLU A 609 6.43 9.60 -0.19
CA GLU A 609 6.66 10.51 0.94
C GLU A 609 6.78 11.98 0.53
N ASN A 610 7.16 12.26 -0.72
CA ASN A 610 7.35 13.61 -1.23
C ASN A 610 7.27 13.64 -2.77
N TYR A 611 7.41 14.81 -3.37
CA TYR A 611 7.26 14.96 -4.82
C TYR A 611 8.36 14.22 -5.61
N GLN A 612 9.58 14.13 -5.07
CA GLN A 612 10.69 13.44 -5.73
C GLN A 612 10.47 11.92 -5.72
N SER A 613 10.19 11.33 -4.55
CA SER A 613 9.89 9.88 -4.48
C SER A 613 8.63 9.52 -5.27
N ALA A 614 7.61 10.39 -5.31
CA ALA A 614 6.47 10.24 -6.20
C ALA A 614 6.86 10.22 -7.69
N THR A 615 7.87 11.01 -8.08
CA THR A 615 8.37 11.04 -9.46
C THR A 615 9.05 9.71 -9.79
N GLU A 616 9.94 9.24 -8.93
CA GLU A 616 10.67 7.98 -9.11
C GLU A 616 9.73 6.77 -9.22
N LEU A 617 8.71 6.69 -8.35
CA LEU A 617 7.71 5.63 -8.39
C LEU A 617 6.84 5.67 -9.66
N VAL A 618 6.45 6.85 -10.13
CA VAL A 618 5.68 6.98 -11.38
C VAL A 618 6.55 6.71 -12.61
N ASP A 619 7.82 7.09 -12.59
CA ASP A 619 8.77 6.77 -13.66
C ASP A 619 8.99 5.25 -13.76
N LYS A 620 9.04 4.55 -12.61
CA LYS A 620 9.08 3.09 -12.54
C LYS A 620 7.84 2.45 -13.16
N ILE A 621 6.65 3.01 -12.90
CA ILE A 621 5.38 2.60 -13.52
C ILE A 621 5.36 2.84 -15.03
N GLU A 622 5.79 4.02 -15.48
CA GLU A 622 5.88 4.36 -16.91
C GLU A 622 6.83 3.39 -17.64
N ARG A 623 7.98 3.10 -17.02
CA ARG A 623 8.98 2.14 -17.52
C ARG A 623 8.42 0.74 -17.69
N TYR A 624 7.45 0.30 -16.89
CA TYR A 624 6.84 -1.02 -17.05
C TYR A 624 6.14 -1.21 -18.41
N TYR A 625 5.72 -0.11 -19.06
CA TYR A 625 4.97 -0.13 -20.33
C TYR A 625 5.82 0.16 -21.58
N ILE A 626 7.12 0.42 -21.45
CA ILE A 626 7.97 0.73 -22.60
C ILE A 626 8.43 -0.54 -23.32
N GLU A 627 8.83 -0.38 -24.57
CA GLU A 627 9.29 -1.46 -25.44
C GLU A 627 10.45 -2.29 -24.85
N ALA A 628 11.36 -1.65 -24.12
CA ALA A 628 12.51 -2.30 -23.48
C ALA A 628 12.12 -3.23 -22.31
N SER A 629 10.90 -3.12 -21.78
CA SER A 629 10.38 -4.01 -20.73
C SER A 629 9.73 -5.30 -21.29
N PHE A 630 9.73 -5.49 -22.61
CA PHE A 630 9.25 -6.71 -23.27
C PHE A 630 10.38 -7.73 -23.39
N GLY A 631 10.22 -8.90 -22.76
CA GLY A 631 11.21 -9.96 -22.79
C GLY A 631 10.71 -11.26 -22.17
N SER A 632 11.46 -12.34 -22.37
CA SER A 632 11.12 -13.69 -21.90
C SER A 632 11.01 -13.83 -20.38
N TRP A 633 11.51 -12.86 -19.62
CA TRP A 633 11.32 -12.76 -18.17
C TRP A 633 9.83 -12.75 -17.78
N ARG A 634 8.95 -12.31 -18.69
CA ARG A 634 7.49 -12.34 -18.54
C ARG A 634 6.91 -13.76 -18.48
N ASN A 635 7.70 -14.79 -18.79
CA ASN A 635 7.29 -16.17 -18.63
C ASN A 635 7.74 -16.75 -17.27
N ASN A 636 8.42 -16.01 -16.39
CA ASN A 636 9.01 -16.60 -15.19
C ASN A 636 8.17 -16.34 -13.93
N PHE A 637 8.09 -17.35 -13.07
CA PHE A 637 7.51 -17.30 -11.72
C PHE A 637 8.49 -17.92 -10.73
N VAL A 638 8.74 -17.26 -9.60
CA VAL A 638 9.65 -17.74 -8.56
C VAL A 638 8.88 -18.00 -7.28
N VAL A 639 9.02 -19.20 -6.73
CA VAL A 639 8.49 -19.56 -5.41
C VAL A 639 9.64 -19.81 -4.44
N ILE A 640 9.53 -19.24 -3.24
CA ILE A 640 10.57 -19.28 -2.21
C ILE A 640 9.93 -19.69 -0.88
N SER A 641 10.41 -20.76 -0.26
CA SER A 641 9.91 -21.20 1.05
C SER A 641 10.97 -21.12 2.12
N ASP A 642 10.57 -20.76 3.34
CA ASP A 642 11.39 -20.93 4.54
C ASP A 642 11.81 -22.38 4.76
N ASP A 643 12.84 -22.59 5.59
CA ASP A 643 13.23 -23.91 6.06
C ASP A 643 12.40 -24.37 7.28
N VAL A 644 12.61 -25.63 7.68
CA VAL A 644 11.91 -26.25 8.82
C VAL A 644 12.81 -26.19 10.05
N ASN A 645 12.60 -25.20 10.92
CA ASN A 645 13.25 -25.10 12.22
C ASN A 645 12.42 -25.77 13.34
N GLU A 646 11.11 -25.87 13.17
CA GLU A 646 10.16 -26.55 14.06
C GLU A 646 9.22 -27.47 13.28
N ALA A 647 8.78 -28.58 13.89
CA ALA A 647 8.07 -29.64 13.15
C ALA A 647 6.76 -29.22 12.47
N TRP A 648 6.14 -28.11 12.88
CA TRP A 648 4.90 -27.60 12.26
C TRP A 648 5.17 -26.79 10.99
N GLU A 649 6.42 -26.40 10.74
CA GLU A 649 6.85 -25.53 9.64
C GLU A 649 6.97 -26.27 8.31
N GLU A 650 6.88 -27.61 8.30
CA GLU A 650 6.86 -28.43 7.07
C GLU A 650 5.82 -27.93 6.06
N ILE A 651 4.69 -27.42 6.56
CA ILE A 651 3.60 -26.88 5.75
C ILE A 651 4.01 -25.66 4.91
N LEU A 652 5.04 -24.91 5.32
CA LEU A 652 5.54 -23.75 4.59
C LEU A 652 6.18 -24.17 3.27
N GLU A 653 7.01 -25.20 3.31
CA GLU A 653 7.65 -25.79 2.13
C GLU A 653 6.62 -26.48 1.24
N GLU A 654 5.77 -27.33 1.81
CA GLU A 654 4.74 -28.09 1.09
C GLU A 654 3.79 -27.15 0.33
N THR A 655 3.25 -26.13 1.01
CA THR A 655 2.31 -25.18 0.38
C THR A 655 2.97 -24.42 -0.78
N THR A 656 4.23 -24.03 -0.61
CA THR A 656 4.97 -23.26 -1.62
C THR A 656 5.28 -24.12 -2.84
N ASP A 657 5.62 -25.39 -2.63
CA ASP A 657 5.86 -26.36 -3.69
C ASP A 657 4.57 -26.65 -4.47
N GLU A 658 3.46 -26.90 -3.76
CA GLU A 658 2.13 -27.13 -4.34
C GLU A 658 1.69 -25.97 -5.23
N ILE A 659 1.89 -24.72 -4.80
CA ILE A 659 1.60 -23.52 -5.60
C ILE A 659 2.40 -23.52 -6.91
N GLY A 660 3.70 -23.85 -6.84
CA GLY A 660 4.55 -23.93 -8.01
C GLY A 660 4.09 -25.01 -9.00
N ASP A 661 3.61 -26.14 -8.49
CA ASP A 661 3.07 -27.25 -9.29
C ASP A 661 1.73 -26.91 -9.93
N GLU A 662 0.80 -26.31 -9.19
CA GLU A 662 -0.51 -25.89 -9.69
C GLU A 662 -0.36 -24.87 -10.82
N VAL A 663 0.47 -23.84 -10.65
CA VAL A 663 0.73 -22.85 -11.70
C VAL A 663 1.39 -23.50 -12.93
N THR A 664 2.30 -24.47 -12.72
CA THR A 664 2.91 -25.21 -13.84
C THR A 664 1.87 -26.01 -14.63
N ALA A 665 0.92 -26.62 -13.94
CA ALA A 665 -0.14 -27.42 -14.55
C ALA A 665 -1.16 -26.54 -15.30
N GLU A 666 -1.63 -25.47 -14.69
CA GLU A 666 -2.68 -24.61 -15.22
C GLU A 666 -2.14 -23.63 -16.28
N LYS A 667 -0.91 -23.14 -16.14
CA LYS A 667 -0.25 -22.20 -17.07
C LYS A 667 1.10 -22.72 -17.57
N PRO A 668 1.13 -23.75 -18.45
CA PRO A 668 2.38 -24.39 -18.89
C PRO A 668 3.43 -23.48 -19.56
N PHE A 669 3.03 -22.32 -20.08
CA PHE A 669 3.95 -21.33 -20.65
C PHE A 669 4.79 -20.61 -19.60
N ILE A 670 4.36 -20.62 -18.33
CA ILE A 670 5.10 -20.09 -17.19
C ILE A 670 6.18 -21.08 -16.77
N ASN A 671 7.39 -20.58 -16.56
CA ASN A 671 8.56 -21.29 -16.08
C ASN A 671 8.69 -21.04 -14.58
N VAL A 672 8.41 -22.08 -13.79
CA VAL A 672 8.45 -22.00 -12.33
C VAL A 672 9.83 -22.38 -11.81
N THR A 673 10.46 -21.44 -11.09
CA THR A 673 11.70 -21.65 -10.36
C THR A 673 11.38 -21.83 -8.88
N LYS A 674 11.79 -22.96 -8.31
CA LYS A 674 11.57 -23.30 -6.90
C LYS A 674 12.84 -23.13 -6.09
N ILE A 675 12.79 -22.30 -5.05
CA ILE A 675 13.89 -22.04 -4.11
C ILE A 675 13.41 -22.38 -2.70
N HIS A 676 13.48 -23.66 -2.34
CA HIS A 676 13.25 -24.10 -0.96
C HIS A 676 14.54 -23.94 -0.17
N LEU A 677 14.54 -23.14 0.90
CA LEU A 677 15.75 -22.85 1.68
C LEU A 677 16.46 -24.12 2.12
N ASP A 678 15.70 -25.09 2.65
CA ASP A 678 16.26 -26.35 3.18
C ASP A 678 16.82 -27.28 2.08
N ALA A 679 16.61 -26.98 0.79
CA ALA A 679 17.26 -27.68 -0.31
C ALA A 679 18.72 -27.22 -0.55
N PHE A 680 19.17 -26.16 0.13
CA PHE A 680 20.54 -25.64 0.07
C PHE A 680 21.30 -25.98 1.35
N GLN A 681 22.63 -26.00 1.27
CA GLN A 681 23.47 -26.24 2.45
C GLN A 681 23.45 -25.02 3.37
N GLN A 682 23.03 -25.21 4.61
CA GLN A 682 23.11 -24.19 5.65
C GLN A 682 24.57 -24.02 6.12
N GLU A 683 24.98 -22.77 6.36
CA GLU A 683 26.31 -22.41 6.86
C GLU A 683 26.21 -21.68 8.20
N SER A 684 26.92 -22.19 9.21
CA SER A 684 26.97 -21.56 10.53
C SER A 684 27.99 -20.41 10.59
N SER A 685 27.54 -19.25 11.07
CA SER A 685 28.38 -18.08 11.29
C SER A 685 28.29 -17.57 12.73
N ALA A 686 29.19 -16.66 13.14
CA ALA A 686 29.11 -16.01 14.44
C ALA A 686 27.82 -15.16 14.62
N GLY A 687 27.16 -14.81 13.52
CA GLY A 687 25.90 -14.06 13.49
C GLY A 687 24.63 -14.92 13.35
N GLY A 688 24.74 -16.23 13.59
CA GLY A 688 23.69 -17.23 13.35
C GLY A 688 23.84 -17.93 11.99
N ASP A 689 22.98 -18.89 11.73
CA ASP A 689 22.99 -19.68 10.50
C ASP A 689 22.55 -18.85 9.27
N ARG A 690 23.03 -19.25 8.09
CA ARG A 690 22.84 -18.56 6.80
C ARG A 690 22.67 -19.56 5.66
N TYR A 691 22.03 -19.09 4.60
CA TYR A 691 22.04 -19.76 3.30
C TYR A 691 22.61 -18.83 2.20
N PRO A 692 23.94 -18.62 2.13
CA PRO A 692 24.53 -17.71 1.14
C PRO A 692 24.15 -18.06 -0.30
N ALA A 693 24.05 -19.35 -0.62
CA ALA A 693 23.62 -19.82 -1.93
C ALA A 693 22.15 -19.43 -2.25
N VAL A 694 21.28 -19.36 -1.25
CA VAL A 694 19.90 -18.90 -1.40
C VAL A 694 19.86 -17.40 -1.63
N ASN A 695 20.65 -16.60 -0.90
CA ASN A 695 20.76 -15.14 -1.15
C ASN A 695 21.14 -14.88 -2.62
N VAL A 696 22.12 -15.62 -3.15
CA VAL A 696 22.54 -15.52 -4.56
C VAL A 696 21.43 -15.97 -5.52
N ALA A 697 20.75 -17.09 -5.22
CA ALA A 697 19.67 -17.61 -6.06
C ALA A 697 18.49 -16.63 -6.15
N ILE A 698 18.08 -16.03 -5.02
CA ILE A 698 17.01 -15.02 -4.97
C ILE A 698 17.42 -13.78 -5.77
N LYS A 699 18.63 -13.25 -5.55
CA LYS A 699 19.13 -12.08 -6.27
C LYS A 699 19.16 -12.32 -7.78
N ASN A 700 19.72 -13.45 -8.22
CA ASN A 700 19.78 -13.81 -9.64
C ASN A 700 18.39 -13.95 -10.26
N ALA A 701 17.45 -14.58 -9.56
CA ALA A 701 16.08 -14.74 -10.05
C ALA A 701 15.36 -13.39 -10.21
N LEU A 702 15.58 -12.46 -9.28
CA LEU A 702 15.03 -11.11 -9.35
C LEU A 702 15.66 -10.28 -10.50
N GLU A 703 16.98 -10.34 -10.68
CA GLU A 703 17.73 -9.57 -11.69
C GLU A 703 17.56 -10.08 -13.12
N THR A 704 17.45 -11.40 -13.30
CA THR A 704 17.10 -12.00 -14.60
C THR A 704 15.63 -11.78 -14.96
N GLY A 705 14.79 -11.57 -13.94
CA GLY A 705 13.41 -11.10 -14.07
C GLY A 705 12.35 -12.20 -13.97
N ALA A 706 11.27 -11.88 -13.26
CA ALA A 706 10.08 -12.69 -13.10
C ALA A 706 8.82 -11.82 -13.04
N LEU A 707 7.66 -12.33 -13.47
CA LEU A 707 6.38 -11.62 -13.29
C LEU A 707 6.00 -11.58 -11.82
N VAL A 708 6.14 -12.73 -11.15
CA VAL A 708 5.75 -12.92 -9.76
C VAL A 708 6.92 -13.56 -9.01
N VAL A 709 7.17 -13.04 -7.81
CA VAL A 709 8.02 -13.67 -6.81
C VAL A 709 7.16 -13.88 -5.58
N ASN A 710 6.92 -15.14 -5.20
CA ASN A 710 6.14 -15.49 -4.03
C ASN A 710 7.06 -16.07 -2.95
N TYR A 711 7.12 -15.40 -1.80
CA TYR A 711 7.77 -15.90 -0.61
C TYR A 711 6.73 -16.26 0.46
N PHE A 712 6.84 -17.47 1.00
CA PHE A 712 6.06 -17.91 2.15
C PHE A 712 6.95 -18.50 3.25
N GLY A 713 6.89 -17.87 4.43
CA GLY A 713 7.80 -18.16 5.54
C GLY A 713 7.76 -17.10 6.62
N HIS A 714 8.75 -17.10 7.51
CA HIS A 714 8.97 -16.07 8.50
C HIS A 714 9.42 -14.75 7.88
N GLY A 715 9.10 -13.65 8.53
CA GLY A 715 9.44 -12.33 8.03
C GLY A 715 9.30 -11.29 9.11
N GLY A 716 9.81 -10.11 8.81
CA GLY A 716 9.67 -8.96 9.66
C GLY A 716 10.08 -7.68 8.96
N GLU A 717 10.13 -6.62 9.74
CA GLU A 717 10.43 -5.28 9.23
C GLU A 717 11.83 -5.17 8.60
N ASP A 718 12.78 -6.06 8.94
CA ASP A 718 14.17 -6.03 8.46
C ASP A 718 14.48 -7.01 7.31
N GLY A 719 13.58 -7.94 6.98
CA GLY A 719 13.82 -8.96 5.94
C GLY A 719 12.97 -10.23 6.04
N LEU A 720 13.37 -11.24 5.27
CA LEU A 720 12.76 -12.57 5.16
C LEU A 720 13.67 -13.64 5.79
N ALA A 721 13.06 -14.65 6.42
CA ALA A 721 13.69 -15.75 7.17
C ALA A 721 14.55 -15.31 8.38
N HIS A 722 14.78 -16.20 9.34
CA HIS A 722 15.74 -15.95 10.43
C HIS A 722 17.20 -15.92 9.93
N GLU A 723 17.45 -16.60 8.82
CA GLU A 723 18.71 -16.77 8.13
C GLU A 723 19.05 -15.56 7.24
N ARG A 724 18.16 -14.56 7.18
CA ARG A 724 18.36 -13.30 6.43
C ARG A 724 18.63 -13.57 4.94
N VAL A 725 17.70 -14.28 4.29
CA VAL A 725 17.82 -14.61 2.86
C VAL A 725 17.47 -13.44 1.93
N PHE A 726 16.77 -12.42 2.46
CA PHE A 726 16.52 -11.16 1.78
C PHE A 726 16.31 -10.04 2.81
N THR A 727 17.13 -9.00 2.76
CA THR A 727 17.19 -7.92 3.77
C THR A 727 17.01 -6.53 3.16
N LYS A 728 16.97 -5.49 4.00
CA LYS A 728 16.91 -4.09 3.54
C LYS A 728 18.04 -3.72 2.55
N PRO A 729 19.33 -3.98 2.83
CA PRO A 729 20.40 -3.78 1.85
C PRO A 729 20.12 -4.50 0.53
N ASP A 730 19.75 -5.78 0.57
CA ASP A 730 19.47 -6.56 -0.65
C ASP A 730 18.39 -5.87 -1.50
N ALA A 731 17.30 -5.41 -0.87
CA ALA A 731 16.22 -4.68 -1.52
C ALA A 731 16.66 -3.38 -2.19
N GLN A 732 17.60 -2.65 -1.59
CA GLN A 732 18.15 -1.39 -2.12
C GLN A 732 19.17 -1.62 -3.24
N GLU A 733 19.84 -2.77 -3.24
CA GLU A 733 20.89 -3.13 -4.20
C GLU A 733 20.36 -3.82 -5.47
N LEU A 734 19.11 -4.31 -5.47
CA LEU A 734 18.49 -4.89 -6.66
C LEU A 734 18.54 -3.95 -7.86
N ASN A 735 18.95 -4.48 -9.02
CA ASN A 735 19.04 -3.70 -10.25
C ASN A 735 18.35 -4.38 -11.45
N ASN A 736 17.11 -4.82 -11.26
CA ASN A 736 16.26 -5.46 -12.29
C ASN A 736 15.47 -4.42 -13.12
N VAL A 737 16.18 -3.45 -13.71
CA VAL A 737 15.59 -2.38 -14.53
C VAL A 737 14.75 -3.00 -15.65
N CYS A 738 13.51 -2.51 -15.84
CA CYS A 738 12.57 -2.99 -16.88
C CYS A 738 12.09 -4.45 -16.73
N LYS A 739 12.48 -5.13 -15.64
CA LYS A 739 12.12 -6.51 -15.28
C LYS A 739 11.52 -6.58 -13.88
N LEU A 740 10.59 -5.68 -13.61
CA LEU A 740 10.02 -5.48 -12.28
C LEU A 740 8.91 -6.49 -12.01
N ASN A 741 8.96 -7.14 -10.86
CA ASN A 741 8.01 -8.19 -10.45
C ASN A 741 6.87 -7.65 -9.58
N CYS A 742 5.80 -8.42 -9.46
CA CYS A 742 4.94 -8.39 -8.28
C CYS A 742 5.56 -9.27 -7.20
N PHE A 743 5.87 -8.70 -6.03
CA PHE A 743 6.43 -9.46 -4.91
C PHE A 743 5.31 -9.78 -3.90
N VAL A 744 4.96 -11.06 -3.82
CA VAL A 744 3.99 -11.62 -2.88
C VAL A 744 4.73 -12.05 -1.60
N THR A 745 4.36 -11.43 -0.47
CA THR A 745 4.95 -11.66 0.85
C THR A 745 3.85 -11.75 1.90
N VAL A 746 3.14 -12.88 1.94
CA VAL A 746 2.12 -13.17 2.96
C VAL A 746 2.81 -13.66 4.25
N THR A 747 3.66 -12.80 4.80
CA THR A 747 4.47 -13.03 6.00
C THR A 747 4.34 -11.86 6.97
N CYS A 748 4.81 -11.97 8.21
CA CYS A 748 4.69 -10.96 9.24
C CYS A 748 5.41 -9.64 8.88
N GLU A 749 4.70 -8.50 8.96
CA GLU A 749 5.26 -7.15 9.08
C GLU A 749 6.30 -6.70 8.02
N PHE A 750 6.34 -7.34 6.84
CA PHE A 750 7.33 -7.02 5.81
C PHE A 750 7.18 -5.60 5.25
N THR A 751 5.95 -5.06 5.20
CA THR A 751 5.65 -3.70 4.71
C THR A 751 4.79 -2.92 5.69
N LYS A 752 5.39 -2.50 6.81
CA LYS A 752 4.72 -1.77 7.90
C LYS A 752 4.75 -0.25 7.68
N PHE A 753 4.19 0.17 6.55
CA PHE A 753 4.26 1.55 6.07
C PHE A 753 3.59 2.59 7.00
N ASP A 754 2.73 2.18 7.93
CA ASP A 754 2.08 3.11 8.85
C ASP A 754 2.97 3.58 10.01
N ASN A 755 4.24 3.17 10.06
CA ASN A 755 5.20 3.63 11.05
C ASN A 755 6.36 4.41 10.41
N PRO A 756 6.26 5.75 10.27
CA PRO A 756 7.30 6.58 9.65
C PRO A 756 8.65 6.58 10.39
N LEU A 757 8.68 6.07 11.62
CA LEU A 757 9.90 6.00 12.43
C LEU A 757 10.76 4.78 12.10
N ARG A 758 10.24 3.83 11.31
CA ARG A 758 10.92 2.57 11.01
C ARG A 758 10.57 2.02 9.63
N PRO A 759 11.24 2.51 8.57
CA PRO A 759 11.09 1.95 7.23
C PRO A 759 11.42 0.46 7.18
N THR A 760 10.70 -0.31 6.39
CA THR A 760 10.84 -1.77 6.29
C THR A 760 11.53 -2.25 5.00
N ALA A 761 11.95 -3.53 4.98
CA ALA A 761 12.50 -4.16 3.77
C ALA A 761 11.51 -4.13 2.59
N GLY A 762 10.21 -4.32 2.84
CA GLY A 762 9.18 -4.20 1.80
C GLY A 762 9.08 -2.79 1.21
N GLU A 763 9.16 -1.75 2.05
CA GLU A 763 9.15 -0.36 1.56
C GLU A 763 10.36 -0.07 0.67
N TYR A 764 11.57 -0.47 1.09
CA TYR A 764 12.77 -0.32 0.25
C TYR A 764 12.69 -1.12 -1.06
N THR A 765 12.07 -2.30 -1.04
CA THR A 765 11.85 -3.11 -2.25
C THR A 765 10.94 -2.38 -3.24
N TYR A 766 9.94 -1.66 -2.75
CA TYR A 766 9.05 -0.86 -3.59
C TYR A 766 9.69 0.46 -4.06
N TRP A 767 10.38 1.17 -3.15
CA TRP A 767 11.02 2.46 -3.38
C TRP A 767 12.27 2.40 -4.26
N ASN A 768 12.88 1.23 -4.44
CA ASN A 768 14.05 1.10 -5.30
C ASN A 768 13.73 1.60 -6.73
N LYS A 769 14.42 2.66 -7.15
CA LYS A 769 14.24 3.35 -8.45
C LYS A 769 14.91 2.62 -9.62
N ASP A 770 15.90 1.79 -9.31
CA ASP A 770 16.73 1.04 -10.26
C ASP A 770 16.35 -0.46 -10.29
N GLY A 771 15.47 -0.92 -9.40
CA GLY A 771 15.03 -2.31 -9.35
C GLY A 771 13.88 -2.55 -8.39
N GLY A 772 13.89 -3.70 -7.73
CA GLY A 772 12.85 -4.14 -6.78
C GLY A 772 11.55 -4.56 -7.46
N ALA A 773 10.43 -4.27 -6.81
CA ALA A 773 9.11 -4.70 -7.25
C ALA A 773 8.30 -3.56 -7.88
N ILE A 774 7.50 -3.83 -8.90
CA ILE A 774 6.52 -2.86 -9.43
C ILE A 774 5.27 -2.76 -8.56
N GLY A 775 4.94 -3.83 -7.85
CA GLY A 775 3.89 -3.88 -6.85
C GLY A 775 4.17 -4.95 -5.79
N LEU A 776 3.57 -4.79 -4.62
CA LEU A 776 3.64 -5.76 -3.53
C LEU A 776 2.25 -6.25 -3.17
N ILE A 777 2.10 -7.56 -2.97
CA ILE A 777 0.98 -8.13 -2.21
C ILE A 777 1.57 -8.61 -0.89
N THR A 778 1.42 -7.81 0.15
CA THR A 778 2.26 -7.90 1.35
C THR A 778 1.44 -7.66 2.61
N THR A 779 2.00 -7.96 3.79
CA THR A 779 1.31 -7.67 5.05
C THR A 779 1.96 -6.55 5.85
N THR A 780 1.13 -5.89 6.65
CA THR A 780 1.55 -4.83 7.58
C THR A 780 1.74 -5.34 9.01
N ARG A 781 1.30 -6.58 9.34
CA ARG A 781 1.15 -7.10 10.72
C ARG A 781 1.38 -8.61 10.78
N GLN A 782 1.40 -9.19 11.97
CA GLN A 782 1.54 -10.64 12.13
C GLN A 782 0.31 -11.39 11.61
N ILE A 783 0.54 -12.44 10.83
CA ILE A 783 -0.50 -13.30 10.24
C ILE A 783 -0.36 -14.73 10.75
N PHE A 784 -1.48 -15.44 10.96
CA PHE A 784 -1.41 -16.85 11.35
C PHE A 784 -1.10 -17.72 10.14
N VAL A 785 -0.25 -18.74 10.32
CA VAL A 785 0.19 -19.61 9.22
C VAL A 785 -0.98 -20.24 8.47
N GLN A 786 -2.04 -20.69 9.16
CA GLN A 786 -3.22 -21.28 8.52
C GLN A 786 -3.96 -20.28 7.61
N VAL A 787 -3.95 -19.00 7.97
CA VAL A 787 -4.49 -17.95 7.11
C VAL A 787 -3.54 -17.69 5.95
N GLY A 788 -2.23 -17.65 6.21
CA GLY A 788 -1.21 -17.48 5.17
C GLY A 788 -1.24 -18.56 4.09
N VAL A 789 -1.37 -19.83 4.49
CA VAL A 789 -1.53 -20.99 3.58
C VAL A 789 -2.74 -20.77 2.67
N ALA A 790 -3.93 -20.63 3.27
CA ALA A 790 -5.17 -20.48 2.51
C ALA A 790 -5.11 -19.25 1.59
N PHE A 791 -4.56 -18.13 2.07
CA PHE A 791 -4.48 -16.88 1.31
C PHE A 791 -3.56 -17.01 0.11
N ASN A 792 -2.38 -17.64 0.24
CA ASN A 792 -1.49 -17.86 -0.90
C ASN A 792 -2.12 -18.77 -1.95
N THR A 793 -2.67 -19.92 -1.56
CA THR A 793 -3.33 -20.84 -2.51
C THR A 793 -4.43 -20.13 -3.30
N VAL A 794 -5.35 -19.44 -2.62
CA VAL A 794 -6.47 -18.75 -3.28
C VAL A 794 -6.01 -17.53 -4.09
N LEU A 795 -4.95 -16.85 -3.67
CA LEU A 795 -4.43 -15.69 -4.40
C LEU A 795 -3.94 -16.07 -5.79
N GLU A 796 -3.21 -17.18 -5.90
CA GLU A 796 -2.58 -17.58 -7.17
C GLU A 796 -3.61 -17.96 -8.23
N GLU A 797 -4.73 -18.57 -7.84
CA GLU A 797 -5.87 -18.83 -8.73
C GLU A 797 -6.35 -17.56 -9.45
N TYR A 798 -6.47 -16.45 -8.71
CA TYR A 798 -6.92 -15.16 -9.26
C TYR A 798 -5.77 -14.37 -9.92
N LEU A 799 -4.54 -14.52 -9.45
CA LEU A 799 -3.37 -13.79 -10.01
C LEU A 799 -2.99 -14.35 -11.38
N PHE A 800 -3.04 -15.67 -11.54
CA PHE A 800 -2.79 -16.37 -12.78
C PHE A 800 -4.07 -16.69 -13.56
N SER A 801 -5.25 -16.24 -13.13
CA SER A 801 -6.51 -16.39 -13.89
C SER A 801 -6.85 -17.85 -14.24
N TYR A 802 -6.96 -18.70 -13.22
CA TYR A 802 -7.48 -20.07 -13.34
C TYR A 802 -8.55 -20.40 -12.28
N SER A 803 -9.05 -19.40 -11.54
CA SER A 803 -10.15 -19.60 -10.59
C SER A 803 -11.50 -19.74 -11.32
N ASP A 804 -12.28 -20.73 -10.92
CA ASP A 804 -13.68 -20.90 -11.39
C ASP A 804 -14.67 -19.94 -10.70
N ASN A 805 -14.22 -19.17 -9.71
CA ASN A 805 -15.06 -18.32 -8.85
C ASN A 805 -15.15 -16.85 -9.29
N ASP A 806 -14.58 -16.49 -10.45
CA ASP A 806 -14.67 -15.14 -11.00
C ASP A 806 -15.33 -15.10 -12.40
N SER A 807 -15.18 -13.97 -13.10
CA SER A 807 -15.74 -13.72 -14.43
C SER A 807 -14.68 -13.58 -15.52
N TYR A 808 -13.41 -13.78 -15.18
CA TYR A 808 -12.27 -13.64 -16.07
C TYR A 808 -12.05 -14.96 -16.83
N PRO A 809 -12.05 -14.95 -18.18
CA PRO A 809 -11.58 -16.09 -18.94
C PRO A 809 -10.11 -16.41 -18.62
N ASP A 810 -9.69 -17.67 -18.76
CA ASP A 810 -8.33 -18.14 -18.44
C ASP A 810 -7.15 -17.43 -19.16
N HIS A 811 -7.44 -16.58 -20.15
CA HIS A 811 -6.47 -15.81 -20.94
C HIS A 811 -6.60 -14.30 -20.73
N GLU A 812 -7.54 -13.84 -19.90
CA GLU A 812 -7.73 -12.44 -19.54
C GLU A 812 -7.42 -12.24 -18.05
N TYR A 813 -6.34 -11.52 -17.75
CA TYR A 813 -5.89 -11.38 -16.37
C TYR A 813 -6.52 -10.15 -15.68
N PRO A 814 -7.02 -10.27 -14.44
CA PRO A 814 -7.33 -9.12 -13.59
C PRO A 814 -6.09 -8.26 -13.30
N SER A 815 -6.29 -7.05 -12.76
CA SER A 815 -5.16 -6.30 -12.19
C SER A 815 -4.73 -6.92 -10.86
N MET A 816 -3.49 -6.68 -10.43
CA MET A 816 -2.96 -7.26 -9.18
C MET A 816 -3.84 -6.93 -7.96
N ALA A 817 -4.34 -5.69 -7.88
CA ALA A 817 -5.25 -5.28 -6.81
C ALA A 817 -6.65 -5.92 -6.93
N GLU A 818 -7.12 -6.18 -8.16
CA GLU A 818 -8.38 -6.89 -8.37
C GLU A 818 -8.26 -8.36 -7.98
N SER A 819 -7.13 -9.04 -8.29
CA SER A 819 -6.85 -10.39 -7.78
C SER A 819 -6.90 -10.41 -6.26
N LEU A 820 -6.22 -9.47 -5.59
CA LEU A 820 -6.27 -9.37 -4.13
C LEU A 820 -7.70 -9.10 -3.60
N ARG A 821 -8.49 -8.26 -4.28
CA ARG A 821 -9.89 -8.01 -3.93
C ARG A 821 -10.70 -9.30 -3.99
N LEU A 822 -10.56 -10.08 -5.07
CA LEU A 822 -11.22 -11.37 -5.27
C LEU A 822 -10.83 -12.37 -4.17
N THR A 823 -9.54 -12.50 -3.86
CA THR A 823 -9.03 -13.34 -2.76
C THR A 823 -9.68 -12.97 -1.42
N LYS A 824 -9.78 -11.68 -1.08
CA LYS A 824 -10.36 -11.23 0.20
C LYS A 824 -11.87 -11.52 0.33
N ILE A 825 -12.60 -11.57 -0.78
CA ILE A 825 -14.03 -11.86 -0.79
C ILE A 825 -14.35 -13.35 -0.97
N ASP A 826 -13.37 -14.15 -1.38
CA ASP A 826 -13.50 -15.59 -1.57
C ASP A 826 -14.05 -16.28 -0.32
N PRO A 827 -15.04 -17.19 -0.41
CA PRO A 827 -15.58 -17.92 0.72
C PRO A 827 -14.54 -18.61 1.63
N ALA A 828 -13.41 -19.08 1.08
CA ALA A 828 -12.33 -19.71 1.84
C ALA A 828 -11.58 -18.74 2.76
N ILE A 829 -11.46 -17.48 2.34
CA ILE A 829 -10.72 -16.42 3.06
C ILE A 829 -11.65 -15.53 3.87
N SER A 830 -12.86 -15.33 3.37
CA SER A 830 -13.69 -14.20 3.78
C SER A 830 -14.26 -14.32 5.20
N SER A 831 -13.94 -15.39 5.91
CA SER A 831 -14.34 -15.63 7.30
C SER A 831 -13.34 -15.17 8.37
N THR A 832 -12.13 -14.76 7.97
CA THR A 832 -11.12 -14.24 8.90
C THR A 832 -10.99 -12.70 8.83
N LEU A 833 -10.72 -12.07 9.98
CA LEU A 833 -10.34 -10.65 10.03
C LEU A 833 -8.94 -10.41 9.46
N GLN A 834 -8.05 -11.42 9.53
CA GLN A 834 -6.65 -11.28 9.11
C GLN A 834 -6.50 -11.09 7.59
N ARG A 835 -7.54 -11.32 6.79
CA ARG A 835 -7.55 -10.97 5.36
C ARG A 835 -7.23 -9.50 5.10
N ARG A 836 -7.52 -8.62 6.06
CA ARG A 836 -7.31 -7.17 5.97
C ARG A 836 -5.87 -6.74 6.23
N LEU A 837 -5.04 -7.66 6.73
CA LEU A 837 -3.63 -7.41 6.94
C LEU A 837 -2.86 -7.40 5.62
N VAL A 838 -3.43 -7.98 4.56
CA VAL A 838 -2.82 -8.08 3.23
C VAL A 838 -3.20 -6.85 2.41
N PHE A 839 -2.19 -6.16 1.87
CA PHE A 839 -2.31 -4.93 1.11
C PHE A 839 -1.77 -5.11 -0.30
N PHE A 840 -2.30 -4.32 -1.22
CA PHE A 840 -1.64 -4.07 -2.50
C PHE A 840 -0.95 -2.71 -2.46
N ILE A 841 0.37 -2.72 -2.59
CA ILE A 841 1.20 -1.53 -2.75
C ILE A 841 1.56 -1.41 -4.22
N GLY A 842 1.17 -0.32 -4.87
CA GLY A 842 1.27 -0.13 -6.32
C GLY A 842 0.05 0.55 -6.93
N ASP A 843 0.04 0.66 -8.26
CA ASP A 843 -1.10 1.18 -9.02
C ASP A 843 -2.21 0.13 -9.15
N PRO A 844 -3.40 0.30 -8.52
CA PRO A 844 -4.44 -0.72 -8.48
C PRO A 844 -4.99 -1.15 -9.83
N ALA A 845 -4.85 -0.31 -10.86
CA ALA A 845 -5.29 -0.63 -12.21
C ALA A 845 -4.23 -1.41 -13.02
N MET A 846 -3.00 -1.52 -12.52
CA MET A 846 -1.90 -2.17 -13.22
C MET A 846 -2.07 -3.70 -13.23
N LYS A 847 -1.97 -4.27 -14.43
CA LYS A 847 -1.94 -5.71 -14.66
C LYS A 847 -0.51 -6.21 -14.71
N LEU A 848 -0.31 -7.47 -14.31
CA LEU A 848 0.91 -8.19 -14.65
C LEU A 848 1.02 -8.30 -16.18
N ALA A 849 2.24 -8.16 -16.69
CA ALA A 849 2.53 -8.21 -18.12
C ALA A 849 2.54 -9.65 -18.67
N PHE A 850 1.47 -10.41 -18.44
CA PHE A 850 1.29 -11.72 -19.07
C PHE A 850 1.22 -11.58 -20.60
N PRO A 851 2.06 -12.31 -21.36
CA PRO A 851 2.00 -12.29 -22.81
C PRO A 851 0.72 -12.95 -23.32
N GLN A 852 0.28 -12.61 -24.53
CA GLN A 852 -0.91 -13.21 -25.11
C GLN A 852 -0.65 -14.67 -25.57
N PRO A 853 -1.61 -15.59 -25.43
CA PRO A 853 -1.55 -16.89 -26.11
C PRO A 853 -1.75 -16.77 -27.64
N ASN A 854 -1.22 -17.64 -28.52
CA ASN A 854 -0.36 -18.80 -28.27
C ASN A 854 0.79 -18.93 -29.29
N ILE A 855 1.90 -19.52 -28.85
CA ILE A 855 2.98 -20.01 -29.71
C ILE A 855 2.99 -21.55 -29.66
N VAL A 856 2.97 -22.21 -30.82
CA VAL A 856 2.88 -23.66 -30.92
C VAL A 856 4.03 -24.26 -31.73
N LEU A 857 4.61 -25.35 -31.20
CA LEU A 857 5.57 -26.16 -31.93
C LEU A 857 4.82 -27.05 -32.95
N THR A 858 5.30 -27.12 -34.18
CA THR A 858 4.63 -27.87 -35.28
C THR A 858 5.48 -29.03 -35.80
N LYS A 859 6.81 -28.90 -35.80
CA LYS A 859 7.74 -29.92 -36.32
C LYS A 859 9.02 -30.05 -35.50
N ILE A 860 9.57 -31.26 -35.52
CA ILE A 860 10.92 -31.60 -35.04
C ILE A 860 11.64 -32.30 -36.21
N ASN A 861 12.80 -31.78 -36.63
CA ASN A 861 13.57 -32.27 -37.77
C ASN A 861 12.71 -32.45 -39.03
N ASP A 862 11.92 -31.43 -39.38
CA ASP A 862 10.94 -31.41 -40.47
C ASP A 862 9.78 -32.43 -40.38
N ALA A 863 9.77 -33.30 -39.36
CA ALA A 863 8.69 -34.24 -39.09
C ALA A 863 7.59 -33.58 -38.22
N PRO A 864 6.29 -33.74 -38.55
CA PRO A 864 5.19 -33.18 -37.75
C PRO A 864 5.14 -33.75 -36.33
N ILE A 865 4.90 -32.88 -35.33
CA ILE A 865 4.80 -33.30 -33.91
C ILE A 865 3.60 -34.21 -33.63
N SER A 866 2.60 -34.24 -34.51
CA SER A 866 1.43 -35.12 -34.41
C SER A 866 1.76 -36.59 -34.70
N GLY A 867 2.95 -36.88 -35.21
CA GLY A 867 3.44 -38.23 -35.50
C GLY A 867 4.44 -38.75 -34.47
N THR A 868 5.20 -39.78 -34.83
CA THR A 868 6.38 -40.18 -34.05
C THR A 868 7.52 -39.24 -34.39
N THR A 869 8.02 -38.51 -33.39
CA THR A 869 9.16 -37.60 -33.52
C THR A 869 10.45 -38.27 -33.06
N ASP A 870 11.58 -37.79 -33.57
CA ASP A 870 12.89 -38.23 -33.11
C ASP A 870 13.15 -37.79 -31.67
N VAL A 871 13.94 -38.60 -30.95
CA VAL A 871 14.49 -38.22 -29.64
C VAL A 871 15.64 -37.24 -29.87
N LEU A 872 15.65 -36.13 -29.15
CA LEU A 872 16.78 -35.20 -29.13
C LEU A 872 17.94 -35.84 -28.34
N GLN A 873 18.86 -36.46 -29.06
CA GLN A 873 20.05 -37.10 -28.50
C GLN A 873 21.19 -36.10 -28.32
N ALA A 874 22.03 -36.31 -27.31
CA ALA A 874 23.24 -35.51 -27.11
C ALA A 874 24.12 -35.51 -28.38
N LEU A 875 24.67 -34.36 -28.73
CA LEU A 875 25.50 -34.11 -29.93
C LEU A 875 24.75 -34.24 -31.27
N SER A 876 23.41 -34.33 -31.26
CA SER A 876 22.62 -34.23 -32.49
C SER A 876 22.30 -32.78 -32.82
N ARG A 877 22.36 -32.44 -34.11
CA ARG A 877 21.78 -31.20 -34.64
C ARG A 877 20.26 -31.36 -34.73
N VAL A 878 19.53 -30.35 -34.26
CA VAL A 878 18.08 -30.36 -34.13
C VAL A 878 17.52 -29.13 -34.82
N LYS A 879 16.40 -29.31 -35.53
CA LYS A 879 15.58 -28.22 -36.05
C LYS A 879 14.18 -28.26 -35.45
N LEU A 880 13.76 -27.19 -34.79
CA LEU A 880 12.40 -27.00 -34.28
C LEU A 880 11.68 -25.95 -35.12
N SER A 881 10.46 -26.25 -35.58
CA SER A 881 9.63 -25.30 -36.34
C SER A 881 8.30 -25.10 -35.65
N GLY A 882 7.78 -23.88 -35.65
CA GLY A 882 6.50 -23.57 -35.03
C GLY A 882 5.83 -22.34 -35.64
N GLU A 883 4.72 -21.96 -35.03
CA GLU A 883 3.93 -20.82 -35.44
C GLU A 883 3.32 -20.05 -34.27
N VAL A 884 3.13 -18.75 -34.47
CA VAL A 884 2.35 -17.88 -33.59
C VAL A 884 0.91 -17.88 -34.08
N VAL A 885 -0.03 -18.21 -33.19
CA VAL A 885 -1.45 -18.41 -33.50
C VAL A 885 -2.35 -17.54 -32.63
N ASP A 886 -3.55 -17.27 -33.13
CA ASP A 886 -4.62 -16.69 -32.33
C ASP A 886 -5.23 -17.73 -31.36
N LEU A 887 -6.16 -17.27 -30.50
CA LEU A 887 -6.91 -18.13 -29.56
C LEU A 887 -7.73 -19.24 -30.25
N SER A 888 -8.03 -19.10 -31.54
CA SER A 888 -8.74 -20.12 -32.33
C SER A 888 -7.78 -21.12 -33.01
N GLY A 889 -6.47 -20.95 -32.85
CA GLY A 889 -5.43 -21.77 -33.46
C GLY A 889 -5.09 -21.42 -34.90
N ASN A 890 -5.50 -20.25 -35.41
CA ASN A 890 -5.10 -19.80 -36.74
C ASN A 890 -3.77 -19.04 -36.68
N THR A 891 -2.86 -19.34 -37.62
CA THR A 891 -1.58 -18.63 -37.75
C THR A 891 -1.77 -17.12 -37.94
N LEU A 892 -1.06 -16.33 -37.13
CA LEU A 892 -1.00 -14.88 -37.26
C LEU A 892 -0.06 -14.48 -38.40
N THR A 893 -0.57 -14.55 -39.63
CA THR A 893 0.21 -14.29 -40.86
C THR A 893 0.79 -12.88 -41.00
N ASN A 894 0.39 -11.93 -40.17
CA ASN A 894 0.92 -10.57 -40.11
C ASN A 894 1.89 -10.35 -38.95
N TYR A 895 2.29 -11.41 -38.26
CA TYR A 895 3.22 -11.34 -37.14
C TYR A 895 4.66 -11.47 -37.62
N ASN A 896 5.44 -10.40 -37.45
CA ASN A 896 6.89 -10.39 -37.71
C ASN A 896 7.58 -9.84 -36.47
N GLY A 897 8.67 -10.47 -36.05
CA GLY A 897 9.34 -10.12 -34.80
C GLY A 897 10.41 -11.12 -34.41
N VAL A 898 10.76 -11.13 -33.13
CA VAL A 898 11.80 -11.99 -32.56
C VAL A 898 11.19 -12.96 -31.56
N LEU A 899 11.50 -14.24 -31.70
CA LEU A 899 11.17 -15.31 -30.77
C LEU A 899 12.40 -15.66 -29.92
N SER A 900 12.25 -15.55 -28.60
CA SER A 900 13.13 -16.17 -27.62
C SER A 900 12.63 -17.56 -27.26
N THR A 901 13.51 -18.56 -27.34
CA THR A 901 13.21 -19.94 -26.99
C THR A 901 14.16 -20.44 -25.91
N THR A 902 13.59 -21.05 -24.88
CA THR A 902 14.33 -21.74 -23.81
C THR A 902 13.92 -23.20 -23.80
N ILE A 903 14.90 -24.10 -23.92
CA ILE A 903 14.67 -25.55 -23.86
C ILE A 903 15.24 -26.06 -22.55
N TYR A 904 14.37 -26.60 -21.70
CA TYR A 904 14.73 -27.28 -20.47
C TYR A 904 14.85 -28.77 -20.75
N ASP A 905 15.87 -29.40 -20.16
CA ASP A 905 15.90 -30.86 -20.08
C ASP A 905 14.72 -31.39 -19.24
N LYS A 906 14.67 -32.71 -19.10
CA LYS A 906 13.77 -33.41 -18.20
C LYS A 906 13.80 -32.80 -16.80
N ASN A 907 12.63 -32.68 -16.19
CA ASN A 907 12.50 -32.28 -14.80
C ASN A 907 13.38 -33.12 -13.87
N ILE A 908 13.82 -32.51 -12.79
CA ILE A 908 14.73 -33.08 -11.82
C ILE A 908 13.99 -33.29 -10.52
N GLN A 909 14.10 -34.49 -9.96
CA GLN A 909 13.65 -34.80 -8.62
C GLN A 909 14.72 -34.30 -7.63
N ARG A 910 14.29 -33.52 -6.65
CA ARG A 910 15.11 -32.93 -5.58
C ARG A 910 14.53 -33.34 -4.23
N GLN A 911 15.34 -33.21 -3.20
CA GLN A 911 14.98 -33.50 -1.82
C GLN A 911 15.61 -32.42 -0.93
N THR A 912 14.88 -31.92 0.06
CA THR A 912 15.45 -31.03 1.08
C THR A 912 16.45 -31.77 1.97
N LEU A 913 17.34 -31.04 2.63
CA LEU A 913 18.48 -31.59 3.37
C LEU A 913 18.17 -31.84 4.85
N GLY A 914 17.10 -31.25 5.39
CA GLY A 914 16.77 -31.30 6.82
C GLY A 914 17.89 -30.70 7.67
N ASN A 915 18.38 -29.52 7.31
CA ASN A 915 19.62 -28.93 7.85
C ASN A 915 19.60 -28.81 9.39
N ASP A 916 18.46 -28.43 9.97
CA ASP A 916 18.28 -28.28 11.42
C ASP A 916 18.01 -29.60 12.18
N GLY A 917 17.87 -30.72 11.46
CA GLY A 917 17.68 -32.03 12.05
C GLY A 917 16.32 -32.23 12.74
N VAL A 918 15.31 -31.43 12.39
CA VAL A 918 13.95 -31.45 12.96
C VAL A 918 13.23 -32.75 12.61
N ARG A 919 12.47 -33.29 13.57
CA ARG A 919 11.83 -34.60 13.44
C ARG A 919 10.38 -34.59 13.88
N ASP A 920 9.51 -35.23 13.10
CA ASP A 920 8.19 -35.67 13.55
C ASP A 920 8.12 -37.22 13.62
N GLY A 921 7.52 -37.74 14.68
CA GLY A 921 7.44 -39.20 14.90
C GLY A 921 8.79 -39.94 14.94
N GLY A 922 9.91 -39.23 15.06
CA GLY A 922 11.28 -39.76 14.99
C GLY A 922 11.88 -39.82 13.58
N GLN A 923 11.13 -39.47 12.53
CA GLN A 923 11.62 -39.33 11.16
C GLN A 923 12.11 -37.91 10.91
N LEU A 924 13.20 -37.76 10.16
CA LEU A 924 13.67 -36.44 9.72
C LEU A 924 12.64 -35.88 8.74
N ILE A 925 12.20 -34.64 8.94
CA ILE A 925 11.32 -33.96 8.01
C ILE A 925 12.17 -33.59 6.79
N ILE A 926 11.78 -34.12 5.64
CA ILE A 926 12.37 -33.84 4.33
C ILE A 926 11.24 -33.87 3.31
N MET A 927 11.30 -32.99 2.32
CA MET A 927 10.33 -32.90 1.24
C MET A 927 10.99 -33.30 -0.07
N ASP A 928 10.36 -34.22 -0.81
CA ASP A 928 10.70 -34.51 -2.20
C ASP A 928 9.92 -33.55 -3.09
N PHE A 929 10.60 -32.92 -4.06
CA PHE A 929 9.95 -31.99 -4.99
C PHE A 929 10.53 -32.08 -6.39
N GLU A 930 9.76 -31.62 -7.37
CA GLU A 930 10.15 -31.59 -8.78
C GLU A 930 10.48 -30.14 -9.21
N THR A 931 11.57 -29.98 -9.97
CA THR A 931 11.96 -28.69 -10.56
C THR A 931 12.32 -28.84 -12.04
N LEU A 932 12.34 -27.72 -12.77
CA LEU A 932 12.74 -27.71 -14.19
C LEU A 932 14.17 -28.25 -14.36
N GLY A 933 14.38 -28.99 -15.45
CA GLY A 933 15.71 -29.46 -15.86
C GLY A 933 16.67 -28.31 -16.17
N PRO A 934 17.98 -28.57 -16.26
CA PRO A 934 18.94 -27.56 -16.74
C PRO A 934 18.55 -27.06 -18.13
N ILE A 935 18.87 -25.80 -18.42
CA ILE A 935 18.61 -25.19 -19.73
C ILE A 935 19.64 -25.72 -20.72
N ILE A 936 19.19 -26.46 -21.73
CA ILE A 936 20.08 -27.07 -22.74
C ILE A 936 20.23 -26.19 -23.97
N PHE A 937 19.37 -25.18 -24.13
CA PHE A 937 19.45 -24.21 -25.19
C PHE A 937 18.66 -22.95 -24.80
N ARG A 938 19.23 -21.77 -25.07
CA ARG A 938 18.54 -20.48 -24.97
C ARG A 938 18.93 -19.61 -26.15
N GLY A 939 18.01 -19.40 -27.09
CA GLY A 939 18.33 -18.69 -28.33
C GLY A 939 17.21 -17.84 -28.90
N GLN A 940 17.57 -17.02 -29.89
CA GLN A 940 16.69 -16.11 -30.60
C GLN A 940 16.51 -16.53 -32.07
N SER A 941 15.30 -16.38 -32.59
CA SER A 941 14.98 -16.63 -33.99
C SER A 941 14.00 -15.59 -34.54
N THR A 942 14.07 -15.35 -35.84
CA THR A 942 13.16 -14.46 -36.55
C THR A 942 11.81 -15.15 -36.78
N VAL A 943 10.73 -14.45 -36.40
CA VAL A 943 9.37 -14.82 -36.78
C VAL A 943 9.00 -14.08 -38.06
N THR A 944 8.62 -14.80 -39.11
CA THR A 944 8.17 -14.23 -40.38
C THR A 944 6.76 -14.74 -40.71
N ASN A 945 5.80 -13.83 -40.87
CA ASN A 945 4.39 -14.14 -41.12
C ASN A 945 3.83 -15.20 -40.14
N GLY A 946 4.20 -15.07 -38.86
CA GLY A 946 3.79 -15.98 -37.80
C GLY A 946 4.50 -17.33 -37.79
N GLN A 947 5.53 -17.57 -38.61
CA GLN A 947 6.28 -18.83 -38.64
C GLN A 947 7.74 -18.61 -38.22
N PHE A 948 8.34 -19.62 -37.58
CA PHE A 948 9.73 -19.58 -37.14
C PHE A 948 10.40 -20.95 -37.27
N ASP A 949 11.73 -20.91 -37.37
CA ASP A 949 12.62 -22.08 -37.33
C ASP A 949 13.75 -21.79 -36.32
N ILE A 950 14.13 -22.80 -35.55
CA ILE A 950 15.24 -22.76 -34.59
C ILE A 950 16.13 -23.96 -34.86
N GLU A 951 17.43 -23.74 -34.89
CA GLU A 951 18.43 -24.79 -35.02
C GLU A 951 19.43 -24.73 -33.87
N PHE A 952 19.85 -25.87 -33.36
CA PHE A 952 20.89 -25.97 -32.34
C PHE A 952 21.50 -27.38 -32.31
N VAL A 953 22.61 -27.55 -31.58
CA VAL A 953 23.18 -28.86 -31.26
C VAL A 953 22.89 -29.16 -29.79
N VAL A 954 22.37 -30.35 -29.51
CA VAL A 954 22.04 -30.76 -28.14
C VAL A 954 23.34 -30.94 -27.33
N PRO A 955 23.49 -30.27 -26.17
CA PRO A 955 24.68 -30.42 -25.32
C PRO A 955 24.98 -31.87 -24.94
N ARG A 956 26.27 -32.17 -24.77
CA ARG A 956 26.70 -33.47 -24.25
C ARG A 956 26.22 -33.76 -22.83
N ASP A 957 25.97 -32.72 -22.06
CA ASP A 957 25.64 -32.77 -20.63
C ASP A 957 24.17 -33.02 -20.33
N ILE A 958 23.33 -33.27 -21.35
CA ILE A 958 21.93 -33.68 -21.10
C ILE A 958 21.84 -34.99 -20.32
N GLY A 959 20.73 -35.18 -19.59
CA GLY A 959 20.42 -36.44 -18.94
C GLY A 959 20.28 -37.58 -19.95
N ILE A 960 21.07 -38.65 -19.77
CA ILE A 960 21.10 -39.82 -20.65
C ILE A 960 19.77 -40.59 -20.74
N PRO A 961 19.00 -40.81 -19.65
CA PRO A 961 17.69 -41.45 -19.76
C PRO A 961 16.74 -40.65 -20.66
N VAL A 962 15.99 -41.33 -21.52
CA VAL A 962 14.99 -40.68 -22.39
C VAL A 962 13.76 -40.30 -21.57
N GLY A 963 13.30 -39.06 -21.72
CA GLY A 963 12.14 -38.49 -21.07
C GLY A 963 11.71 -37.20 -21.75
N TYR A 964 10.66 -36.57 -21.25
CA TYR A 964 10.14 -35.33 -21.84
C TYR A 964 10.82 -34.11 -21.23
N GLY A 965 11.31 -33.22 -22.11
CA GLY A 965 11.73 -31.87 -21.73
C GLY A 965 10.61 -30.87 -21.96
N LYS A 966 10.89 -29.60 -21.64
CA LYS A 966 9.98 -28.46 -21.85
C LYS A 966 10.61 -27.48 -22.82
N VAL A 967 9.84 -27.01 -23.80
CA VAL A 967 10.21 -25.87 -24.64
C VAL A 967 9.32 -24.68 -24.29
N SER A 968 9.91 -23.58 -23.83
CA SER A 968 9.22 -22.33 -23.53
C SER A 968 9.49 -21.31 -24.62
N PHE A 969 8.45 -20.63 -25.08
CA PHE A 969 8.47 -19.66 -26.16
C PHE A 969 8.01 -18.29 -25.67
N TYR A 970 8.70 -17.24 -26.09
CA TYR A 970 8.29 -15.84 -25.94
C TYR A 970 8.59 -15.09 -27.24
N ALA A 971 7.59 -14.52 -27.88
CA ALA A 971 7.77 -13.72 -29.08
C ALA A 971 7.35 -12.28 -28.85
N LYS A 972 8.11 -11.33 -29.41
CA LYS A 972 7.79 -9.91 -29.43
C LYS A 972 7.69 -9.45 -30.88
N LYS A 973 6.66 -8.66 -31.19
CA LYS A 973 6.41 -8.13 -32.52
C LYS A 973 7.22 -6.86 -32.81
N ASP A 974 7.68 -6.71 -34.05
CA ASP A 974 8.41 -5.51 -34.47
C ASP A 974 7.48 -4.29 -34.57
N GLY A 975 7.93 -3.16 -34.00
CA GLY A 975 7.24 -1.87 -34.12
C GLY A 975 5.89 -1.79 -33.42
N ALA A 976 5.57 -2.76 -32.56
CA ALA A 976 4.34 -2.79 -31.76
C ALA A 976 4.62 -3.33 -30.34
N LEU A 977 3.92 -2.80 -29.34
CA LEU A 977 3.97 -3.28 -27.96
C LEU A 977 3.04 -4.50 -27.81
N GLU A 978 3.37 -5.59 -28.52
CA GLU A 978 2.60 -6.82 -28.60
C GLU A 978 3.55 -8.02 -28.46
N ASP A 979 3.23 -8.94 -27.56
CA ASP A 979 3.98 -10.17 -27.32
C ASP A 979 3.07 -11.39 -27.17
N GLN A 980 3.64 -12.57 -27.41
CA GLN A 980 2.99 -13.85 -27.20
C GLN A 980 3.88 -14.82 -26.44
N ALA A 981 3.25 -15.77 -25.75
CA ALA A 981 3.91 -16.88 -25.10
C ALA A 981 3.30 -18.21 -25.53
N GLY A 982 4.05 -19.28 -25.29
CA GLY A 982 3.58 -20.65 -25.45
C GLY A 982 4.58 -21.63 -24.87
N ALA A 983 4.16 -22.88 -24.74
CA ALA A 983 5.07 -23.96 -24.35
C ALA A 983 4.69 -25.28 -25.03
N SER A 984 5.70 -26.11 -25.21
CA SER A 984 5.56 -27.53 -25.58
C SER A 984 5.98 -28.37 -24.38
N VAL A 985 5.01 -29.09 -23.81
CA VAL A 985 5.19 -29.99 -22.67
C VAL A 985 4.73 -31.39 -23.10
N ASN A 986 5.43 -32.45 -22.66
CA ASN A 986 5.12 -33.84 -22.98
C ASN A 986 5.13 -34.20 -24.49
N GLN A 987 5.82 -33.41 -25.32
CA GLN A 987 5.93 -33.63 -26.77
C GLN A 987 7.38 -33.85 -27.22
N VAL A 988 8.34 -33.14 -26.61
CA VAL A 988 9.76 -33.20 -26.98
C VAL A 988 10.47 -34.22 -26.09
N GLN A 989 10.94 -35.33 -26.68
CA GLN A 989 11.73 -36.33 -25.98
C GLN A 989 13.21 -36.00 -26.07
N ILE A 990 13.91 -36.02 -24.94
CA ILE A 990 15.33 -35.69 -24.82
C ILE A 990 16.04 -36.84 -24.10
N GLY A 991 17.18 -37.28 -24.63
CA GLY A 991 18.02 -38.31 -23.99
C GLY A 991 18.79 -39.18 -24.99
N GLY A 992 19.70 -39.98 -24.46
CA GLY A 992 20.65 -40.77 -25.25
C GLY A 992 21.80 -39.95 -25.84
N LEU A 993 22.70 -40.64 -26.53
CA LEU A 993 23.88 -40.07 -27.17
C LEU A 993 23.87 -40.44 -28.65
N ASN A 994 24.14 -39.48 -29.54
CA ASN A 994 24.33 -39.74 -30.96
C ASN A 994 25.66 -40.49 -31.19
N PRO A 995 25.64 -41.78 -31.57
CA PRO A 995 26.88 -42.54 -31.77
C PRO A 995 27.64 -42.14 -33.04
N ASN A 996 27.03 -41.33 -33.91
CA ASN A 996 27.58 -40.90 -35.18
C ASN A 996 27.91 -39.38 -35.20
N ALA A 997 28.00 -38.75 -34.04
CA ALA A 997 28.37 -37.34 -33.93
C ALA A 997 29.81 -37.12 -34.46
N PRO A 998 30.08 -36.07 -35.25
CA PRO A 998 31.44 -35.68 -35.64
C PRO A 998 32.33 -35.41 -34.41
N GLU A 999 33.64 -35.64 -34.52
CA GLU A 999 34.58 -35.26 -33.45
C GLU A 999 34.82 -33.75 -33.43
N ASP A 1000 34.81 -33.16 -32.24
CA ASP A 1000 35.23 -31.79 -31.97
C ASP A 1000 36.22 -31.76 -30.79
N ASN A 1001 37.31 -31.00 -30.95
CA ASN A 1001 38.36 -30.83 -29.93
C ASN A 1001 38.79 -29.36 -29.80
N ILE A 1002 38.02 -28.40 -30.33
CA ILE A 1002 38.33 -26.98 -30.30
C ILE A 1002 37.36 -26.32 -29.32
N GLY A 1003 37.88 -25.58 -28.33
CA GLY A 1003 37.04 -24.83 -27.41
C GLY A 1003 36.53 -23.51 -28.01
N PRO A 1004 35.52 -22.88 -27.37
CA PRO A 1004 34.89 -21.68 -27.90
C PRO A 1004 35.84 -20.49 -27.97
N VAL A 1005 35.61 -19.57 -28.89
CA VAL A 1005 36.27 -18.27 -28.94
C VAL A 1005 35.56 -17.32 -27.96
N ILE A 1006 36.33 -16.67 -27.08
CA ILE A 1006 35.81 -15.78 -26.03
C ILE A 1006 36.34 -14.36 -26.27
N ALA A 1007 35.44 -13.38 -26.38
CA ALA A 1007 35.76 -11.96 -26.39
C ALA A 1007 35.04 -11.27 -25.21
N ALA A 1008 35.79 -10.70 -24.28
CA ALA A 1008 35.24 -10.04 -23.10
C ALA A 1008 35.48 -8.52 -23.14
N TYR A 1009 34.50 -7.77 -22.64
CA TYR A 1009 34.47 -6.32 -22.60
C TYR A 1009 33.79 -5.83 -21.31
N MET A 1010 34.04 -4.57 -20.91
CA MET A 1010 33.27 -3.90 -19.87
C MET A 1010 32.36 -2.84 -20.49
N ASN A 1011 31.09 -2.87 -20.11
CA ASN A 1011 29.97 -2.08 -20.62
C ASN A 1011 29.64 -2.34 -22.09
N ASP A 1012 30.59 -2.15 -23.01
CA ASP A 1012 30.37 -2.27 -24.45
C ASP A 1012 31.65 -2.67 -25.21
N GLU A 1013 31.51 -3.02 -26.50
CA GLU A 1013 32.61 -3.47 -27.37
C GLU A 1013 33.71 -2.42 -27.62
N SER A 1014 33.51 -1.16 -27.25
CA SER A 1014 34.53 -0.11 -27.36
C SER A 1014 35.55 -0.16 -26.21
N PHE A 1015 35.26 -0.93 -25.15
CA PHE A 1015 36.18 -1.09 -24.04
C PHE A 1015 37.46 -1.83 -24.44
N VAL A 1016 38.58 -1.32 -23.94
CA VAL A 1016 39.91 -1.92 -24.14
C VAL A 1016 40.46 -2.35 -22.79
N SER A 1017 40.99 -3.57 -22.72
CA SER A 1017 41.63 -4.11 -21.50
C SER A 1017 42.66 -3.13 -20.93
N GLY A 1018 42.53 -2.85 -19.63
CA GLY A 1018 43.25 -1.80 -18.89
C GLY A 1018 42.50 -0.46 -18.79
N GLY A 1019 41.34 -0.32 -19.43
CA GLY A 1019 40.49 0.87 -19.39
C GLY A 1019 39.82 1.12 -18.05
N ILE A 1020 39.16 2.29 -17.92
CA ILE A 1020 38.52 2.74 -16.70
C ILE A 1020 37.03 2.38 -16.65
N THR A 1021 36.51 2.19 -15.44
CA THR A 1021 35.11 1.87 -15.15
C THR A 1021 34.68 2.47 -13.80
N ASN A 1022 33.38 2.48 -13.52
CA ASN A 1022 32.84 2.71 -12.18
C ASN A 1022 32.94 1.44 -11.32
N SER A 1023 32.39 1.48 -10.11
CA SER A 1023 32.30 0.36 -9.18
C SER A 1023 31.21 -0.66 -9.53
N SER A 1024 30.47 -0.46 -10.62
CA SER A 1024 29.34 -1.32 -11.02
C SER A 1024 29.17 -1.46 -12.54
N PRO A 1025 30.21 -1.88 -13.29
CA PRO A 1025 30.13 -2.05 -14.74
C PRO A 1025 29.30 -3.27 -15.14
N ASN A 1026 28.93 -3.36 -16.41
CA ASN A 1026 28.42 -4.60 -17.00
C ASN A 1026 29.55 -5.39 -17.66
N LEU A 1027 29.68 -6.67 -17.35
CA LEU A 1027 30.55 -7.60 -18.06
C LEU A 1027 29.84 -8.10 -19.31
N LEU A 1028 30.36 -7.74 -20.49
CA LEU A 1028 29.88 -8.19 -21.78
C LEU A 1028 30.82 -9.27 -22.34
N VAL A 1029 30.34 -10.50 -22.52
CA VAL A 1029 31.13 -11.59 -23.12
C VAL A 1029 30.44 -12.07 -24.38
N LYS A 1030 31.17 -12.06 -25.51
CA LYS A 1030 30.72 -12.68 -26.76
C LYS A 1030 31.43 -14.01 -26.94
N LEU A 1031 30.66 -15.04 -27.26
CA LEU A 1031 31.10 -16.42 -27.40
C LEU A 1031 30.78 -16.92 -28.81
N GLU A 1032 31.71 -17.63 -29.43
CA GLU A 1032 31.53 -18.22 -30.77
C GLU A 1032 32.11 -19.64 -30.83
N ASP A 1033 31.32 -20.60 -31.33
CA ASP A 1033 31.71 -22.00 -31.52
C ASP A 1033 30.91 -22.66 -32.66
N GLU A 1034 31.51 -23.55 -33.45
CA GLU A 1034 30.85 -24.21 -34.60
C GLU A 1034 29.63 -25.06 -34.18
N ASN A 1035 29.71 -25.69 -33.01
CA ASN A 1035 28.65 -26.54 -32.46
C ASN A 1035 27.79 -25.80 -31.42
N GLY A 1036 28.15 -24.56 -31.08
CA GLY A 1036 27.44 -23.72 -30.13
C GLY A 1036 27.98 -23.86 -28.70
N ILE A 1037 27.48 -22.99 -27.83
CA ILE A 1037 27.94 -22.87 -26.44
C ILE A 1037 27.11 -23.77 -25.53
N ASN A 1038 27.78 -24.44 -24.60
CA ASN A 1038 27.10 -25.25 -23.60
C ASN A 1038 26.44 -24.35 -22.55
N THR A 1039 25.10 -24.38 -22.52
CA THR A 1039 24.31 -23.74 -21.47
C THR A 1039 23.84 -24.75 -20.43
N ALA A 1040 23.97 -26.06 -20.69
CA ALA A 1040 23.60 -27.09 -19.75
C ALA A 1040 24.64 -27.11 -18.63
N SER A 1041 24.23 -26.77 -17.41
CA SER A 1041 25.07 -26.81 -16.20
C SER A 1041 25.44 -28.24 -15.78
N GLY A 1042 26.23 -28.92 -16.62
CA GLY A 1042 26.94 -30.13 -16.26
C GLY A 1042 27.98 -29.85 -15.18
N ILE A 1043 28.36 -30.87 -14.40
CA ILE A 1043 29.32 -30.72 -13.29
C ILE A 1043 30.63 -30.12 -13.80
N GLY A 1044 30.86 -28.84 -13.47
CA GLY A 1044 32.09 -28.10 -13.80
C GLY A 1044 32.14 -27.49 -15.22
N HIS A 1045 31.03 -27.48 -15.96
CA HIS A 1045 30.94 -26.94 -17.33
C HIS A 1045 30.16 -25.62 -17.44
N ASP A 1046 29.99 -24.90 -16.33
CA ASP A 1046 29.36 -23.58 -16.34
C ASP A 1046 30.23 -22.51 -17.04
N ILE A 1047 29.55 -21.48 -17.56
CA ILE A 1047 30.18 -20.23 -17.97
C ILE A 1047 30.48 -19.46 -16.69
N VAL A 1048 31.75 -19.26 -16.37
CA VAL A 1048 32.17 -18.65 -15.10
C VAL A 1048 33.06 -17.43 -15.29
N GLY A 1049 32.83 -16.41 -14.45
CA GLY A 1049 33.72 -15.27 -14.26
C GLY A 1049 34.42 -15.34 -12.91
N ILE A 1050 35.74 -15.18 -12.89
CA ILE A 1050 36.57 -15.20 -11.67
C ILE A 1050 37.22 -13.83 -11.53
N LEU A 1051 36.83 -13.08 -10.50
CA LEU A 1051 37.39 -11.77 -10.19
C LEU A 1051 38.59 -11.91 -9.26
N ASP A 1052 39.71 -11.28 -9.64
CA ASP A 1052 40.96 -11.19 -8.87
C ASP A 1052 41.52 -12.53 -8.36
N GLY A 1053 41.20 -13.62 -9.07
CA GLY A 1053 41.64 -14.97 -8.72
C GLY A 1053 40.85 -15.64 -7.59
N ASP A 1054 39.69 -15.11 -7.21
CA ASP A 1054 38.79 -15.77 -6.25
C ASP A 1054 38.06 -16.97 -6.87
N GLU A 1055 38.78 -18.08 -7.01
CA GLU A 1055 38.21 -19.34 -7.51
C GLU A 1055 37.18 -19.96 -6.55
N ALA A 1056 37.10 -19.50 -5.30
CA ALA A 1056 36.14 -20.02 -4.33
C ALA A 1056 34.73 -19.46 -4.55
N ASN A 1057 34.62 -18.25 -5.11
CA ASN A 1057 33.35 -17.56 -5.35
C ASN A 1057 33.22 -17.09 -6.82
N PRO A 1058 33.16 -18.02 -7.80
CA PRO A 1058 32.99 -17.63 -9.20
C PRO A 1058 31.58 -17.09 -9.48
N PHE A 1059 31.49 -16.09 -10.36
CA PHE A 1059 30.21 -15.66 -10.93
C PHE A 1059 29.73 -16.71 -11.94
N ILE A 1060 28.53 -17.27 -11.71
CA ILE A 1060 27.89 -18.19 -12.66
C ILE A 1060 27.08 -17.38 -13.67
N LEU A 1061 27.44 -17.48 -14.95
CA LEU A 1061 26.96 -16.59 -16.01
C LEU A 1061 25.96 -17.24 -16.98
N ASN A 1062 25.66 -18.53 -16.81
CA ASN A 1062 24.79 -19.31 -17.72
C ASN A 1062 23.42 -18.64 -17.93
N ASP A 1063 22.83 -18.13 -16.85
CA ASP A 1063 21.51 -17.47 -16.91
C ASP A 1063 21.51 -16.09 -17.57
N TYR A 1064 22.68 -15.57 -17.93
CA TYR A 1064 22.84 -14.31 -18.65
C TYR A 1064 23.25 -14.53 -20.12
N TYR A 1065 23.50 -15.78 -20.54
CA TYR A 1065 23.81 -16.13 -21.93
C TYR A 1065 22.56 -16.18 -22.80
N GLN A 1066 22.63 -15.68 -24.02
CA GLN A 1066 21.63 -15.85 -25.08
C GLN A 1066 22.30 -15.88 -26.46
N THR A 1067 21.81 -16.68 -27.40
CA THR A 1067 22.36 -16.67 -28.78
C THR A 1067 22.08 -15.35 -29.51
N GLU A 1068 22.88 -15.05 -30.53
CA GLU A 1068 22.54 -14.03 -31.52
C GLU A 1068 21.30 -14.48 -32.35
N LEU A 1069 20.65 -13.52 -33.01
CA LEU A 1069 19.44 -13.76 -33.80
C LEU A 1069 19.73 -14.70 -34.98
N ASP A 1070 18.96 -15.79 -35.07
CA ASP A 1070 19.08 -16.84 -36.11
C ASP A 1070 20.44 -17.57 -36.16
N ASP A 1071 21.28 -17.43 -35.12
CA ASP A 1071 22.62 -18.01 -35.09
C ASP A 1071 22.93 -18.68 -33.74
N TYR A 1072 22.85 -20.01 -33.70
CA TYR A 1072 23.16 -20.79 -32.49
C TYR A 1072 24.67 -20.92 -32.20
N GLN A 1073 25.52 -20.57 -33.17
CA GLN A 1073 26.97 -20.67 -33.06
C GLN A 1073 27.55 -19.48 -32.29
N ARG A 1074 26.79 -18.40 -32.15
CA ARG A 1074 27.20 -17.16 -31.49
C ARG A 1074 26.24 -16.78 -30.39
N GLY A 1075 26.77 -16.20 -29.32
CA GLY A 1075 25.94 -15.67 -28.25
C GLY A 1075 26.65 -14.67 -27.36
N VAL A 1076 25.86 -14.06 -26.49
CA VAL A 1076 26.28 -12.96 -25.64
C VAL A 1076 25.87 -13.25 -24.20
N VAL A 1077 26.79 -13.01 -23.27
CA VAL A 1077 26.54 -12.88 -21.84
C VAL A 1077 26.60 -11.39 -21.50
N ASN A 1078 25.58 -10.88 -20.82
CA ASN A 1078 25.59 -9.54 -20.26
C ASN A 1078 25.32 -9.62 -18.76
N TYR A 1079 26.37 -9.47 -17.95
CA TYR A 1079 26.30 -9.68 -16.50
C TYR A 1079 26.67 -8.42 -15.72
N PRO A 1080 25.77 -7.87 -14.89
CA PRO A 1080 26.09 -6.71 -14.07
C PRO A 1080 27.04 -7.05 -12.91
N LEU A 1081 28.20 -6.38 -12.83
CA LEU A 1081 29.09 -6.43 -11.67
C LEU A 1081 28.74 -5.31 -10.67
N ARG A 1082 29.01 -5.52 -9.38
CA ARG A 1082 28.69 -4.58 -8.29
C ARG A 1082 29.80 -4.52 -7.25
N ASP A 1083 29.78 -3.42 -6.50
CA ASP A 1083 30.61 -3.19 -5.31
C ASP A 1083 32.09 -3.50 -5.53
N LEU A 1084 32.57 -3.19 -6.74
CA LEU A 1084 33.97 -3.36 -7.05
C LEU A 1084 34.77 -2.27 -6.33
N GLU A 1085 35.77 -2.70 -5.57
CA GLU A 1085 36.65 -1.80 -4.85
C GLU A 1085 37.42 -0.88 -5.84
N PRO A 1086 37.78 0.36 -5.46
CA PRO A 1086 38.62 1.18 -6.32
C PRO A 1086 40.01 0.57 -6.49
N GLY A 1087 40.43 0.31 -7.73
CA GLY A 1087 41.70 -0.34 -8.00
C GLY A 1087 41.80 -0.99 -9.37
N LEU A 1088 42.93 -1.67 -9.61
CA LEU A 1088 43.11 -2.53 -10.78
C LEU A 1088 42.53 -3.91 -10.46
N HIS A 1089 41.64 -4.38 -11.33
CA HIS A 1089 41.00 -5.67 -11.24
C HIS A 1089 41.27 -6.52 -12.47
N THR A 1090 41.17 -7.83 -12.29
CA THR A 1090 41.31 -8.83 -13.34
C THR A 1090 40.10 -9.77 -13.33
N MET A 1091 39.41 -9.89 -14.46
CA MET A 1091 38.31 -10.85 -14.64
C MET A 1091 38.77 -11.96 -15.59
N THR A 1092 38.75 -13.21 -15.11
CA THR A 1092 39.03 -14.41 -15.90
C THR A 1092 37.71 -15.08 -16.27
N ILE A 1093 37.45 -15.27 -17.57
CA ILE A 1093 36.23 -15.89 -18.08
C ILE A 1093 36.57 -17.27 -18.63
N LYS A 1094 35.81 -18.29 -18.23
CA LYS A 1094 35.90 -19.65 -18.77
C LYS A 1094 34.54 -20.10 -19.30
N ALA A 1095 34.52 -20.65 -20.51
CA ALA A 1095 33.32 -21.14 -21.18
C ALA A 1095 33.59 -22.48 -21.88
N TRP A 1096 32.52 -23.21 -22.19
CA TRP A 1096 32.56 -24.55 -22.78
C TRP A 1096 31.67 -24.62 -24.03
N ASP A 1097 32.09 -25.37 -25.04
CA ASP A 1097 31.24 -25.75 -26.17
C ASP A 1097 30.31 -26.93 -25.79
N VAL A 1098 29.33 -27.25 -26.65
CA VAL A 1098 28.40 -28.38 -26.44
C VAL A 1098 29.08 -29.76 -26.43
N TYR A 1099 30.34 -29.88 -26.84
CA TYR A 1099 31.15 -31.10 -26.84
C TYR A 1099 32.01 -31.27 -25.57
N ASN A 1100 32.00 -30.27 -24.69
CA ASN A 1100 32.78 -30.12 -23.46
C ASN A 1100 34.27 -29.78 -23.68
N ASN A 1101 34.60 -29.04 -24.73
CA ASN A 1101 35.88 -28.35 -24.89
C ASN A 1101 35.80 -26.96 -24.25
N SER A 1102 36.83 -26.55 -23.49
CA SER A 1102 36.86 -25.23 -22.83
C SER A 1102 37.93 -24.30 -23.37
N SER A 1103 37.65 -23.01 -23.23
CA SER A 1103 38.58 -21.90 -23.43
C SER A 1103 38.54 -20.94 -22.24
N THR A 1104 39.60 -20.14 -22.07
CA THR A 1104 39.70 -19.13 -21.03
C THR A 1104 40.27 -17.83 -21.62
N THR A 1105 39.76 -16.69 -21.17
CA THR A 1105 40.24 -15.35 -21.53
C THR A 1105 40.30 -14.46 -20.28
N GLU A 1106 41.19 -13.48 -20.29
CA GLU A 1106 41.37 -12.52 -19.19
C GLU A 1106 41.13 -11.09 -19.70
N ILE A 1107 40.44 -10.28 -18.92
CA ILE A 1107 40.29 -8.84 -19.11
C ILE A 1107 40.71 -8.09 -17.85
N GLN A 1108 41.48 -7.02 -18.02
CA GLN A 1108 41.90 -6.14 -16.93
C GLN A 1108 41.14 -4.81 -17.02
N PHE A 1109 40.86 -4.18 -15.89
CA PHE A 1109 40.15 -2.91 -15.84
C PHE A 1109 40.45 -2.16 -14.54
N VAL A 1110 40.32 -0.84 -14.56
CA VAL A 1110 40.57 0.03 -13.39
C VAL A 1110 39.26 0.65 -12.92
N VAL A 1111 38.88 0.35 -11.69
CA VAL A 1111 37.68 0.87 -11.04
C VAL A 1111 38.00 2.17 -10.34
N TYR A 1112 37.18 3.19 -10.60
CA TYR A 1112 37.15 4.43 -9.84
C TYR A 1112 35.79 4.60 -9.17
N ASP A 1113 35.80 4.97 -7.89
CA ASP A 1113 34.59 5.40 -7.19
C ASP A 1113 34.11 6.75 -7.76
N GLU A 1114 33.05 6.68 -8.57
CA GLU A 1114 32.44 7.85 -9.20
C GLU A 1114 31.93 8.87 -8.17
N ASN A 1115 31.47 8.41 -7.00
CA ASN A 1115 30.99 9.27 -5.92
C ASN A 1115 32.14 10.05 -5.26
N GLN A 1116 33.39 9.57 -5.37
CA GLN A 1116 34.58 10.29 -4.91
C GLN A 1116 35.17 11.20 -5.97
N GLN A 1117 35.27 10.76 -7.23
CA GLN A 1117 35.86 11.57 -8.29
C GLN A 1117 35.32 11.22 -9.68
N LEU A 1118 34.95 12.24 -10.45
CA LEU A 1118 34.72 12.12 -11.89
C LEU A 1118 36.09 12.12 -12.60
N ILE A 1119 36.34 11.12 -13.44
CA ILE A 1119 37.57 10.93 -14.21
C ILE A 1119 37.24 10.91 -15.69
N ILE A 1120 38.06 11.61 -16.49
CA ILE A 1120 38.03 11.50 -17.96
C ILE A 1120 39.41 11.19 -18.53
N GLU A 1121 39.47 10.16 -19.37
CA GLU A 1121 40.68 9.66 -20.03
C GLU A 1121 40.52 9.63 -21.55
N ASN A 1122 41.64 9.44 -22.26
CA ASN A 1122 41.69 9.32 -23.73
C ASN A 1122 40.93 10.42 -24.50
N VAL A 1123 40.95 11.64 -23.98
CA VAL A 1123 40.32 12.80 -24.63
C VAL A 1123 41.00 13.08 -25.96
N LEU A 1124 40.25 12.95 -27.05
CA LEU A 1124 40.74 13.20 -28.40
C LEU A 1124 39.60 13.70 -29.30
N ASN A 1125 39.96 14.13 -30.51
CA ASN A 1125 38.98 14.37 -31.55
C ASN A 1125 39.33 13.50 -32.77
N TYR A 1126 38.33 12.92 -33.44
CA TYR A 1126 38.53 12.05 -34.59
C TYR A 1126 37.50 12.33 -35.69
N PRO A 1127 37.91 12.43 -36.97
CA PRO A 1127 39.31 12.47 -37.45
C PRO A 1127 40.06 13.73 -36.99
N ASN A 1128 41.38 13.61 -36.81
CA ASN A 1128 42.28 14.75 -36.57
C ASN A 1128 43.62 14.50 -37.28
N PRO A 1129 43.98 15.27 -38.34
CA PRO A 1129 43.28 16.44 -38.85
C PRO A 1129 41.93 16.12 -39.53
N PHE A 1130 40.98 17.06 -39.54
CA PHE A 1130 39.72 16.91 -40.27
C PHE A 1130 39.49 17.96 -41.37
N VAL A 1131 38.57 17.65 -42.30
CA VAL A 1131 38.19 18.51 -43.43
C VAL A 1131 36.74 19.01 -43.30
N ASN A 1132 35.80 18.11 -43.01
CA ASN A 1132 34.36 18.41 -43.03
C ASN A 1132 33.68 18.21 -41.67
N TYR A 1133 34.19 17.30 -40.83
CA TYR A 1133 33.66 17.09 -39.49
C TYR A 1133 34.70 16.40 -38.60
N THR A 1134 34.55 16.56 -37.29
CA THR A 1134 35.24 15.79 -36.26
C THR A 1134 34.26 15.49 -35.14
N GLU A 1135 34.50 14.38 -34.44
CA GLU A 1135 33.82 14.01 -33.21
C GLU A 1135 34.78 14.22 -32.03
N PHE A 1136 34.26 14.49 -30.84
CA PHE A 1136 35.05 14.56 -29.61
C PHE A 1136 34.82 13.29 -28.80
N TRP A 1137 35.91 12.55 -28.57
CA TRP A 1137 35.91 11.25 -27.93
C TRP A 1137 36.59 11.34 -26.57
N PHE A 1138 36.03 10.71 -25.55
CA PHE A 1138 36.68 10.56 -24.25
C PHE A 1138 36.07 9.39 -23.48
N ASN A 1139 36.88 8.76 -22.62
CA ASN A 1139 36.38 7.79 -21.66
C ASN A 1139 35.99 8.46 -20.34
N HIS A 1140 34.98 7.94 -19.65
CA HIS A 1140 34.56 8.39 -18.33
C HIS A 1140 34.15 7.24 -17.40
N ASN A 1141 34.17 7.49 -16.10
CA ASN A 1141 33.74 6.54 -15.06
C ASN A 1141 32.32 6.81 -14.52
N SER A 1142 31.48 7.61 -15.19
CA SER A 1142 30.09 7.85 -14.75
C SER A 1142 29.12 6.77 -15.25
N SER A 1143 28.26 6.28 -14.35
CA SER A 1143 27.07 5.46 -14.65
C SER A 1143 25.90 6.28 -15.20
N GLU A 1144 25.85 7.59 -14.91
CA GLU A 1144 24.81 8.51 -15.39
C GLU A 1144 25.26 9.32 -16.62
N SER A 1145 24.29 9.93 -17.31
CA SER A 1145 24.54 10.91 -18.37
C SER A 1145 25.29 12.14 -17.82
N LEU A 1146 26.34 12.55 -18.52
CA LEU A 1146 27.16 13.72 -18.17
C LEU A 1146 26.89 14.88 -19.12
N ASP A 1147 26.80 16.10 -18.60
CA ASP A 1147 26.74 17.31 -19.41
C ASP A 1147 28.12 17.60 -20.01
N VAL A 1148 28.18 17.71 -21.33
CA VAL A 1148 29.42 17.93 -22.07
C VAL A 1148 29.40 19.29 -22.75
N LEU A 1149 30.43 20.09 -22.51
CA LEU A 1149 30.67 21.38 -23.15
C LEU A 1149 32.04 21.39 -23.83
N VAL A 1150 32.06 21.57 -25.15
CA VAL A 1150 33.30 21.73 -25.94
C VAL A 1150 33.40 23.17 -26.42
N GLN A 1151 34.49 23.84 -26.04
CA GLN A 1151 34.79 25.21 -26.49
C GLN A 1151 36.04 25.20 -27.36
N VAL A 1152 35.93 25.65 -28.61
CA VAL A 1152 37.05 25.69 -29.55
C VAL A 1152 37.62 27.11 -29.66
N PHE A 1153 38.94 27.24 -29.58
CA PHE A 1153 39.69 28.50 -29.60
C PHE A 1153 40.78 28.49 -30.68
N THR A 1154 41.06 29.67 -31.24
CA THR A 1154 42.30 29.91 -31.99
C THR A 1154 43.53 29.79 -31.08
N VAL A 1155 44.72 29.59 -31.65
CA VAL A 1155 46.00 29.64 -30.88
C VAL A 1155 46.24 30.96 -30.13
N THR A 1156 45.53 32.04 -30.49
CA THR A 1156 45.57 33.33 -29.80
C THR A 1156 44.56 33.48 -28.65
N GLY A 1157 43.76 32.44 -28.37
CA GLY A 1157 42.76 32.42 -27.30
C GLY A 1157 41.38 32.99 -27.66
N LYS A 1158 41.15 33.38 -28.92
CA LYS A 1158 39.81 33.78 -29.39
C LYS A 1158 38.89 32.56 -29.51
N LEU A 1159 37.73 32.60 -28.85
CA LEU A 1159 36.66 31.59 -28.96
C LEU A 1159 36.07 31.58 -30.39
N VAL A 1160 35.84 30.39 -30.92
CA VAL A 1160 35.40 30.12 -32.30
C VAL A 1160 34.03 29.44 -32.30
N ARG A 1161 33.84 28.45 -31.43
CA ARG A 1161 32.61 27.64 -31.36
C ARG A 1161 32.40 27.16 -29.94
N THR A 1162 31.15 27.10 -29.51
CA THR A 1162 30.73 26.32 -28.34
C THR A 1162 29.77 25.20 -28.76
N LEU A 1163 29.99 24.00 -28.26
CA LEU A 1163 29.14 22.82 -28.48
C LEU A 1163 28.71 22.30 -27.12
N SER A 1164 27.44 21.96 -26.97
CA SER A 1164 26.87 21.36 -25.77
C SER A 1164 26.12 20.08 -26.13
N GLY A 1165 26.21 19.07 -25.29
CA GLY A 1165 25.44 17.84 -25.40
C GLY A 1165 25.52 17.04 -24.11
N GLN A 1166 25.05 15.79 -24.15
CA GLN A 1166 25.10 14.88 -23.00
C GLN A 1166 25.68 13.54 -23.44
N THR A 1167 26.25 12.80 -22.48
CA THR A 1167 26.65 11.40 -22.70
C THR A 1167 25.45 10.45 -22.58
N ASN A 1168 25.53 9.27 -23.21
CA ASN A 1168 24.62 8.13 -23.00
C ASN A 1168 23.14 8.43 -23.32
N THR A 1169 22.88 9.19 -24.38
CA THR A 1169 21.52 9.68 -24.72
C THR A 1169 20.59 8.64 -25.35
N GLY A 1170 21.01 7.37 -25.48
CA GLY A 1170 20.36 6.38 -26.33
C GLY A 1170 19.75 5.15 -25.68
N GLU A 1171 20.13 4.75 -24.45
CA GLU A 1171 19.81 3.39 -23.98
C GLU A 1171 19.42 3.37 -22.49
N CYS A 1172 18.22 2.86 -22.21
CA CYS A 1172 17.76 2.47 -20.87
C CYS A 1172 17.56 0.94 -20.85
N CYS A 1173 17.64 0.32 -19.67
CA CYS A 1173 17.45 -1.13 -19.45
C CYS A 1173 18.62 -2.00 -19.97
N ASP A 1174 19.61 -2.26 -19.10
CA ASP A 1174 20.61 -3.34 -19.22
C ASP A 1174 21.75 -3.26 -20.25
N ASN A 1175 21.77 -2.30 -21.18
CA ASN A 1175 22.91 -2.20 -22.12
C ASN A 1175 24.19 -1.56 -21.56
N GLY A 1176 24.21 -1.19 -20.28
CA GLY A 1176 25.34 -0.51 -19.64
C GLY A 1176 25.50 0.93 -20.13
N ALA A 1177 25.87 1.85 -19.23
CA ALA A 1177 26.29 3.18 -19.65
C ALA A 1177 27.63 3.03 -20.37
N SER A 1178 27.72 3.45 -21.64
CA SER A 1178 28.98 3.39 -22.37
C SER A 1178 30.02 4.21 -21.63
N SER A 1179 31.20 3.61 -21.41
CA SER A 1179 32.34 4.32 -20.84
C SER A 1179 32.99 5.26 -21.86
N LEU A 1180 32.60 5.21 -23.13
CA LEU A 1180 33.12 6.02 -24.23
C LEU A 1180 32.04 6.99 -24.73
N SER A 1181 32.29 8.29 -24.58
CA SER A 1181 31.46 9.31 -25.25
C SER A 1181 32.02 9.64 -26.63
N ARG A 1182 31.13 9.74 -27.62
CA ARG A 1182 31.42 10.19 -29.00
C ARG A 1182 30.29 11.02 -29.64
N GLU A 1183 29.30 11.46 -28.86
CA GLU A 1183 28.07 12.08 -29.37
C GLU A 1183 28.25 13.56 -29.80
N ILE A 1184 29.36 14.20 -29.40
CA ILE A 1184 29.60 15.61 -29.73
C ILE A 1184 30.30 15.71 -31.09
N ILE A 1185 29.52 16.09 -32.11
CA ILE A 1185 29.99 16.26 -33.49
C ILE A 1185 30.15 17.75 -33.81
N TRP A 1186 31.24 18.08 -34.52
CA TRP A 1186 31.48 19.42 -35.05
C TRP A 1186 31.75 19.39 -36.55
N ASP A 1187 31.13 20.31 -37.29
CA ASP A 1187 31.23 20.44 -38.74
C ASP A 1187 32.32 21.44 -39.20
N GLY A 1188 33.15 21.93 -38.27
CA GLY A 1188 34.22 22.89 -38.57
C GLY A 1188 33.72 24.32 -38.87
N ARG A 1189 32.50 24.68 -38.47
CA ARG A 1189 31.97 26.05 -38.60
C ARG A 1189 32.02 26.80 -37.26
N ASP A 1190 32.06 28.12 -37.31
CA ASP A 1190 31.91 28.96 -36.11
C ASP A 1190 30.45 29.07 -35.65
N ASP A 1191 30.18 29.81 -34.58
CA ASP A 1191 28.81 30.04 -34.05
C ASP A 1191 27.87 30.76 -35.06
N PHE A 1192 28.40 31.38 -36.11
CA PHE A 1192 27.63 32.08 -37.16
C PHE A 1192 27.43 31.22 -38.43
N GLY A 1193 27.97 30.00 -38.45
CA GLY A 1193 27.86 29.07 -39.58
C GLY A 1193 28.92 29.29 -40.68
N ASP A 1194 29.91 30.14 -40.44
CA ASP A 1194 31.01 30.37 -41.39
C ASP A 1194 32.10 29.32 -41.25
N LYS A 1195 32.71 28.93 -42.38
CA LYS A 1195 33.87 28.03 -42.37
C LYS A 1195 35.09 28.75 -41.81
N ILE A 1196 35.74 28.13 -40.83
CA ILE A 1196 36.95 28.67 -40.22
C ILE A 1196 38.20 28.30 -41.01
N GLY A 1197 39.27 29.07 -40.84
CA GLY A 1197 40.50 28.90 -41.59
C GLY A 1197 41.24 27.60 -41.25
N LYS A 1198 41.92 27.02 -42.23
CA LYS A 1198 42.82 25.86 -42.04
C LYS A 1198 43.91 26.20 -41.03
N GLY A 1199 44.20 25.30 -40.11
CA GLY A 1199 45.20 25.54 -39.06
C GLY A 1199 44.97 24.74 -37.79
N VAL A 1200 45.79 25.03 -36.78
CA VAL A 1200 45.72 24.43 -35.45
C VAL A 1200 44.80 25.25 -34.57
N TYR A 1201 43.89 24.57 -33.87
CA TYR A 1201 43.02 25.14 -32.84
C TYR A 1201 43.20 24.37 -31.53
N ILE A 1202 42.79 25.00 -30.44
CA ILE A 1202 42.80 24.41 -29.10
C ILE A 1202 41.34 24.24 -28.70
N TYR A 1203 40.93 23.08 -28.22
CA TYR A 1203 39.61 22.90 -27.64
C TYR A 1203 39.72 22.59 -26.14
N LYS A 1204 38.76 23.11 -25.39
CA LYS A 1204 38.54 22.80 -23.98
C LYS A 1204 37.29 21.95 -23.87
N LEU A 1205 37.44 20.72 -23.41
CA LEU A 1205 36.36 19.82 -23.03
C LEU A 1205 36.07 20.03 -21.55
N THR A 1206 34.83 20.35 -21.21
CA THR A 1206 34.32 20.45 -19.84
C THR A 1206 33.21 19.43 -19.69
N VAL A 1207 33.34 18.53 -18.73
CA VAL A 1207 32.36 17.47 -18.46
C VAL A 1207 31.85 17.65 -17.03
N HIS A 1208 30.53 17.68 -16.85
CA HIS A 1208 29.88 17.92 -15.58
C HIS A 1208 28.89 16.80 -15.25
N SER A 1209 28.97 16.28 -14.02
CA SER A 1209 27.95 15.40 -13.46
C SER A 1209 26.98 16.26 -12.63
N ALA A 1210 25.71 16.28 -13.03
CA ALA A 1210 24.67 17.01 -12.32
C ALA A 1210 24.39 16.39 -10.94
N ALA A 1211 24.38 15.05 -10.83
CA ALA A 1211 24.14 14.34 -9.58
C ALA A 1211 25.25 14.57 -8.55
N LEU A 1212 26.51 14.52 -8.99
CA LEU A 1212 27.66 14.69 -8.09
C LEU A 1212 28.07 16.15 -7.90
N ASN A 1213 27.53 17.04 -8.73
CA ASN A 1213 27.94 18.44 -8.84
C ASN A 1213 29.47 18.60 -8.98
N LYS A 1214 30.09 17.75 -9.82
CA LYS A 1214 31.54 17.74 -10.10
C LYS A 1214 31.81 18.05 -11.56
N THR A 1215 32.94 18.69 -11.82
CA THR A 1215 33.34 19.10 -13.17
C THR A 1215 34.80 18.74 -13.43
N VAL A 1216 35.07 18.18 -14.60
CA VAL A 1216 36.42 17.90 -15.08
C VAL A 1216 36.67 18.63 -16.39
N GLU A 1217 37.87 19.18 -16.54
CA GLU A 1217 38.28 19.92 -17.72
C GLU A 1217 39.53 19.29 -18.34
N LYS A 1218 39.54 19.18 -19.67
CA LYS A 1218 40.72 18.78 -20.46
C LYS A 1218 40.92 19.76 -21.61
N ILE A 1219 42.18 20.03 -21.96
CA ILE A 1219 42.52 20.92 -23.08
C ILE A 1219 43.38 20.14 -24.06
N GLU A 1220 42.95 20.10 -25.31
CA GLU A 1220 43.61 19.35 -26.38
C GLU A 1220 43.70 20.17 -27.67
N LYS A 1221 44.47 19.67 -28.65
CA LYS A 1221 44.69 20.34 -29.93
C LYS A 1221 44.00 19.61 -31.07
N LEU A 1222 43.39 20.38 -31.96
CA LEU A 1222 42.81 19.87 -33.20
C LEU A 1222 43.36 20.62 -34.42
N VAL A 1223 43.35 19.97 -35.58
CA VAL A 1223 43.88 20.50 -36.83
C VAL A 1223 42.83 20.42 -37.93
N ILE A 1224 42.63 21.53 -38.64
CA ILE A 1224 41.67 21.66 -39.75
C ILE A 1224 42.45 21.81 -41.05
N LEU A 1225 42.12 20.99 -42.06
CA LEU A 1225 42.87 20.86 -43.32
C LEU A 1225 42.35 21.65 -44.51
#